data_AF-A0A4R6JA36-F1
#
_entry.id   AF-A0A4R6JA36-F1
#
_cell.length_a   1.000
_cell.length_b   1.000
_cell.length_c   1.000
_cell.angle_alpha   90.00
_cell.angle_beta   90.00
_cell.angle_gamma   90.00
#
_symmetry.space_group_name_H-M   'P 1'
#
loop_
_entity.id
_entity.type
_entity.pdbx_description
1 polymer ?
#
loop_
_entity_poly.entity_id
_entity_poly.type
_entity_poly.pdbx_seq_one_letter_code
_entity_poly.pdbx_strand_id
1 'polypeptide(L)'
;MPRLGHGRSITEKTIDVAEAGLADAVTRDPAAFALVRRVDGQGFDFLFPELQEDAANLLPQTAAMPELLKRLGNAMVDTDTAGEDSPIPAAYTYFGQFVDHDITLEIQQGFGSATMEQLLDPAMTPLALAAIRNALLNQRTPALDLDSVYGLPAPHDPADGNKMLLGKVTLLPDPEPPAARPEGTEGDDFHDLPREPASPGNIEHDRAAVIGDPRNDENLIVAQLHVAFLRAHNALVEQGLSFSGARRVLRQHYQHVVVHDFLRRLAEPAIVDDIVANGNRWFDPLSEPSFMPLEFSVAGYRFGHSMVRAEYDFNSNFNTVGGIPATLELLFTFTALSGQVGGTPTLPENWIIQWHNIIGDDPTVMKARRLDPSLAAFKQNEFRALFALKNLQGETETPDLAARLAVRNLLRGYRLRLPTGQALAQHLGLPALTGPQILAAAGSDAQRTALKAGGFDTRTPLWYYVLAEARHVHNGERLGPVGSTLVAEVLLGLVRRSPDSILAQPGWSPSLPSAQTGKFELADLLRLAGVLPGTSKPQTHTVQPGDTLSGIAAAKLGDAERWPQIYALNQALIRDPDRITVGQVLLLPPKQPVGDIPRLHTVKRGDTLTAIAAAKLGNGNRWPEIFALNSAILTNPGRIIPGQVLILPKS
;
A
#
# COMPACT_ATOMS: atom_id res chain seq x y z
N MET A 1 -5.28 1.95 18.26
CA MET A 1 -6.04 3.19 17.98
C MET A 1 -7.52 2.85 18.02
N PRO A 2 -8.38 3.70 18.60
CA PRO A 2 -9.83 3.47 18.62
C PRO A 2 -10.41 3.43 17.20
N ARG A 3 -11.53 2.72 17.01
CA ARG A 3 -12.35 2.84 15.80
C ARG A 3 -12.71 4.31 15.59
N LEU A 4 -12.38 4.85 14.44
CA LEU A 4 -12.78 6.19 14.05
C LEU A 4 -14.12 6.11 13.34
N GLY A 5 -15.10 6.87 13.81
CA GLY A 5 -16.33 7.07 13.05
C GLY A 5 -16.02 7.64 11.65
N HIS A 6 -16.78 7.21 10.65
CA HIS A 6 -16.56 7.56 9.25
C HIS A 6 -16.49 9.06 9.02
N GLY A 7 -15.45 9.52 8.32
CA GLY A 7 -15.22 10.94 8.03
C GLY A 7 -14.61 11.75 9.19
N ARG A 8 -14.32 11.13 10.35
CA ARG A 8 -13.49 11.77 11.38
C ARG A 8 -12.02 11.62 11.03
N SER A 9 -11.32 12.73 11.06
CA SER A 9 -9.89 12.74 10.87
C SER A 9 -9.18 12.44 12.18
N ILE A 10 -8.04 11.74 12.10
CA ILE A 10 -7.19 11.50 13.25
C ILE A 10 -6.62 12.84 13.68
N THR A 11 -6.92 13.24 14.90
CA THR A 11 -6.36 14.45 15.52
C THR A 11 -5.15 14.07 16.36
N GLU A 12 -4.23 15.00 16.57
CA GLU A 12 -3.09 14.82 17.49
C GLU A 12 -3.56 14.30 18.87
N LYS A 13 -4.65 14.87 19.40
CA LYS A 13 -5.27 14.43 20.65
C LYS A 13 -5.73 12.95 20.62
N THR A 14 -6.22 12.46 19.48
CA THR A 14 -6.61 11.05 19.33
C THR A 14 -5.41 10.12 19.45
N ILE A 15 -4.25 10.59 18.99
CA ILE A 15 -2.99 9.87 19.03
C ILE A 15 -2.39 9.97 20.41
N ASP A 16 -2.36 11.16 21.01
CA ASP A 16 -1.92 11.35 22.39
C ASP A 16 -2.72 10.47 23.36
N VAL A 17 -4.03 10.28 23.11
CA VAL A 17 -4.89 9.37 23.88
C VAL A 17 -4.56 7.90 23.59
N ALA A 18 -4.34 7.54 22.32
CA ALA A 18 -3.91 6.19 21.95
C ALA A 18 -2.52 5.86 22.54
N GLU A 19 -1.61 6.82 22.57
CA GLU A 19 -0.26 6.77 23.13
C GLU A 19 -0.27 6.76 24.66
N ALA A 20 -1.17 7.50 25.31
CA ALA A 20 -1.36 7.44 26.76
C ALA A 20 -1.91 6.07 27.18
N GLY A 21 -2.85 5.51 26.41
CA GLY A 21 -3.30 4.13 26.59
C GLY A 21 -2.20 3.10 26.33
N LEU A 22 -1.30 3.38 25.38
CA LEU A 22 -0.11 2.58 25.09
C LEU A 22 0.91 2.66 26.24
N ALA A 23 1.13 3.84 26.81
CA ALA A 23 2.04 4.07 27.95
C ALA A 23 1.57 3.29 29.20
N ASP A 24 0.25 3.22 29.43
CA ASP A 24 -0.33 2.41 30.51
C ASP A 24 -0.15 0.91 30.27
N ALA A 25 -0.23 0.44 29.01
CA ALA A 25 0.09 -0.94 28.65
C ALA A 25 1.61 -1.26 28.73
N VAL A 26 2.46 -0.28 28.43
CA VAL A 26 3.94 -0.34 28.41
C VAL A 26 4.57 -0.40 29.80
N THR A 27 3.85 0.01 30.86
CA THR A 27 4.33 -0.22 32.24
C THR A 27 4.55 -1.71 32.58
N ARG A 28 4.13 -2.63 31.69
CA ARG A 28 4.31 -4.08 31.83
C ARG A 28 5.54 -4.65 31.08
N ASP A 29 6.19 -3.91 30.17
CA ASP A 29 7.44 -4.35 29.51
C ASP A 29 8.31 -3.16 29.00
N PRO A 30 9.33 -2.75 29.78
CA PRO A 30 10.21 -1.63 29.44
C PRO A 30 11.12 -1.84 28.22
N ALA A 31 11.30 -3.08 27.73
CA ALA A 31 12.20 -3.39 26.62
C ALA A 31 11.63 -2.96 25.25
N ALA A 32 10.30 -2.84 25.15
CA ALA A 32 9.60 -2.42 23.94
C ALA A 32 9.86 -0.95 23.56
N PHE A 33 10.19 -0.09 24.54
CA PHE A 33 10.30 1.36 24.32
C PHE A 33 11.64 1.79 23.67
N ALA A 34 12.69 0.96 23.73
CA ALA A 34 13.98 1.28 23.13
C ALA A 34 14.00 1.15 21.59
N LEU A 35 12.94 0.59 21.00
CA LEU A 35 12.78 0.38 19.54
C LEU A 35 11.74 1.28 18.89
N VAL A 36 10.92 2.00 19.66
CA VAL A 36 9.97 2.99 19.14
C VAL A 36 10.67 4.35 19.12
N ARG A 37 11.60 4.50 18.18
CA ARG A 37 12.12 5.83 17.86
C ARG A 37 10.95 6.62 17.25
N ARG A 38 10.61 7.78 17.83
CA ARG A 38 9.76 8.78 17.18
C ARG A 38 10.15 8.85 15.70
N VAL A 39 9.23 8.52 14.80
CA VAL A 39 9.34 8.98 13.43
C VAL A 39 8.92 10.45 13.52
N ASP A 40 9.91 11.36 13.51
CA ASP A 40 9.60 12.79 13.46
C ASP A 40 8.68 13.01 12.26
N GLY A 41 7.42 13.41 12.53
CA GLY A 41 6.36 13.50 11.53
C GLY A 41 6.83 14.31 10.33
N GLN A 42 6.80 13.68 9.17
CA GLN A 42 7.34 14.24 7.94
C GLN A 42 6.22 14.91 7.18
N GLY A 43 6.44 16.15 6.73
CA GLY A 43 5.39 16.95 6.09
C GLY A 43 4.92 16.38 4.75
N PHE A 44 3.85 16.96 4.22
CA PHE A 44 3.58 16.91 2.79
C PHE A 44 4.21 18.13 2.12
N ASP A 45 4.77 17.95 0.92
CA ASP A 45 5.27 19.06 0.08
C ASP A 45 5.01 18.75 -1.40
N PHE A 46 5.32 19.69 -2.26
CA PHE A 46 5.19 19.56 -3.71
C PHE A 46 6.35 18.78 -4.29
N LEU A 47 6.06 17.81 -5.16
CA LEU A 47 7.08 17.15 -5.97
C LEU A 47 7.71 18.12 -6.99
N PHE A 48 6.89 19.06 -7.49
CA PHE A 48 7.27 20.04 -8.50
C PHE A 48 7.02 21.46 -8.00
N PRO A 49 7.81 21.94 -7.02
CA PRO A 49 7.58 23.23 -6.37
C PRO A 49 7.63 24.41 -7.36
N GLU A 50 8.44 24.31 -8.42
CA GLU A 50 8.53 25.31 -9.49
C GLU A 50 7.22 25.52 -10.26
N LEU A 51 6.33 24.52 -10.30
CA LEU A 51 5.01 24.68 -10.92
C LEU A 51 4.08 25.58 -10.10
N GLN A 52 4.42 25.85 -8.84
CA GLN A 52 3.61 26.68 -7.95
C GLN A 52 3.79 28.18 -8.16
N GLU A 53 4.85 28.59 -8.84
CA GLU A 53 5.26 29.99 -9.01
C GLU A 53 4.55 30.69 -10.17
N ASP A 54 4.10 29.93 -11.18
CA ASP A 54 3.37 30.46 -12.33
C ASP A 54 1.88 30.11 -12.24
N ALA A 55 1.05 31.15 -12.22
CA ALA A 55 -0.40 31.00 -12.22
C ALA A 55 -0.93 30.29 -13.48
N ALA A 56 -0.19 30.24 -14.60
CA ALA A 56 -0.55 29.48 -15.79
C ALA A 56 -0.55 27.96 -15.55
N ASN A 57 0.27 27.48 -14.61
CA ASN A 57 0.40 26.04 -14.30
C ASN A 57 -0.75 25.50 -13.45
N LEU A 58 -1.48 26.37 -12.75
CA LEU A 58 -2.53 26.00 -11.78
C LEU A 58 -3.93 26.06 -12.40
N LEU A 59 -5.00 25.89 -11.61
CA LEU A 59 -6.35 26.31 -12.03
C LEU A 59 -6.56 27.81 -11.71
N PRO A 60 -7.35 28.55 -12.53
CA PRO A 60 -7.66 29.95 -12.24
C PRO A 60 -8.32 30.13 -10.88
N GLN A 61 -7.82 31.08 -10.08
CA GLN A 61 -8.40 31.42 -8.79
C GLN A 61 -9.58 32.38 -8.96
N THR A 62 -10.76 31.82 -9.22
CA THR A 62 -12.00 32.59 -9.41
C THR A 62 -13.08 32.12 -8.43
N ALA A 63 -14.00 33.02 -8.08
CA ALA A 63 -15.12 32.69 -7.19
C ALA A 63 -16.05 31.58 -7.76
N ALA A 64 -16.06 31.39 -9.08
CA ALA A 64 -16.85 30.36 -9.74
C ALA A 64 -16.16 28.97 -9.76
N MET A 65 -14.85 28.90 -9.51
CA MET A 65 -14.06 27.68 -9.69
C MET A 65 -14.55 26.50 -8.83
N PRO A 66 -14.86 26.66 -7.52
CA PRO A 66 -15.39 25.57 -6.72
C PRO A 66 -16.68 24.96 -7.31
N GLU A 67 -17.59 25.79 -7.81
CA GLU A 67 -18.84 25.34 -8.42
C GLU A 67 -18.62 24.62 -9.76
N LEU A 68 -17.67 25.09 -10.57
CA LEU A 68 -17.29 24.42 -11.81
C LEU A 68 -16.69 23.03 -11.55
N LEU A 69 -15.86 22.88 -10.50
CA LEU A 69 -15.32 21.59 -10.07
C LEU A 69 -16.40 20.67 -9.52
N LYS A 70 -17.38 21.20 -8.76
CA LYS A 70 -18.55 20.43 -8.29
C LYS A 70 -19.33 19.84 -9.46
N ARG A 71 -19.60 20.65 -10.51
CA ARG A 71 -20.27 20.18 -11.73
C ARG A 71 -19.51 19.08 -12.45
N LEU A 72 -18.18 19.21 -12.56
CA LEU A 72 -17.35 18.18 -13.14
C LEU A 72 -17.42 16.89 -12.31
N GLY A 73 -17.24 16.97 -10.99
CA GLY A 73 -17.29 15.81 -10.10
C GLY A 73 -18.64 15.09 -10.12
N ASN A 74 -19.75 15.82 -10.12
CA ASN A 74 -21.08 15.23 -10.25
C ASN A 74 -21.29 14.53 -11.60
N ALA A 75 -20.65 15.02 -12.66
CA ALA A 75 -20.71 14.42 -13.99
C ALA A 75 -19.73 13.24 -14.20
N MET A 76 -18.91 12.90 -13.20
CA MET A 76 -18.04 11.71 -13.21
C MET A 76 -18.75 10.42 -12.78
N VAL A 77 -20.02 10.49 -12.38
CA VAL A 77 -20.78 9.28 -12.01
C VAL A 77 -21.21 8.52 -13.26
N ASP A 78 -20.98 7.22 -13.24
CA ASP A 78 -21.41 6.27 -14.26
C ASP A 78 -22.53 5.39 -13.72
N THR A 79 -23.70 5.52 -14.35
CA THR A 79 -24.88 4.73 -14.01
C THR A 79 -24.82 3.29 -14.53
N ASP A 80 -23.86 2.96 -15.40
CA ASP A 80 -23.56 1.58 -15.76
C ASP A 80 -22.80 0.91 -14.61
N THR A 81 -23.53 0.06 -13.89
CA THR A 81 -23.03 -0.66 -12.71
C THR A 81 -22.10 -1.82 -13.10
N ALA A 82 -22.19 -2.33 -14.34
CA ALA A 82 -21.31 -3.38 -14.81
C ALA A 82 -19.91 -2.80 -15.10
N GLY A 83 -19.85 -1.67 -15.81
CA GLY A 83 -18.60 -1.03 -16.25
C GLY A 83 -17.78 -1.90 -17.21
N GLU A 84 -16.78 -1.30 -17.86
CA GLU A 84 -15.84 -2.05 -18.71
C GLU A 84 -14.70 -2.67 -17.88
N ASP A 85 -14.34 -3.91 -18.21
CA ASP A 85 -13.25 -4.63 -17.55
C ASP A 85 -11.86 -4.13 -17.99
N SER A 86 -10.98 -3.97 -17.01
CA SER A 86 -9.53 -3.85 -17.21
C SER A 86 -8.88 -5.25 -17.27
N PRO A 87 -7.60 -5.37 -17.68
CA PRO A 87 -6.87 -6.62 -17.54
C PRO A 87 -6.44 -6.93 -16.09
N ILE A 88 -6.71 -6.04 -15.14
CA ILE A 88 -6.21 -6.12 -13.76
C ILE A 88 -7.23 -6.88 -12.89
N PRO A 89 -6.85 -7.94 -12.16
CA PRO A 89 -7.75 -8.59 -11.21
C PRO A 89 -8.28 -7.64 -10.12
N ALA A 90 -9.53 -7.79 -9.70
CA ALA A 90 -10.20 -6.87 -8.78
C ALA A 90 -9.48 -6.76 -7.41
N ALA A 91 -8.76 -7.80 -6.97
CA ALA A 91 -7.96 -7.76 -5.75
C ALA A 91 -6.92 -6.62 -5.74
N TYR A 92 -6.37 -6.22 -6.90
CA TYR A 92 -5.34 -5.17 -6.95
C TYR A 92 -5.88 -3.77 -6.68
N THR A 93 -7.19 -3.53 -6.82
CA THR A 93 -7.82 -2.28 -6.36
C THR A 93 -7.59 -2.08 -4.87
N TYR A 94 -7.84 -3.13 -4.09
CA TYR A 94 -7.74 -3.11 -2.63
C TYR A 94 -6.31 -3.37 -2.14
N PHE A 95 -5.47 -4.05 -2.92
CA PHE A 95 -4.03 -4.06 -2.66
C PHE A 95 -3.44 -2.65 -2.81
N GLY A 96 -3.87 -1.88 -3.82
CA GLY A 96 -3.48 -0.46 -3.94
C GLY A 96 -3.88 0.37 -2.72
N GLN A 97 -5.07 0.11 -2.16
CA GLN A 97 -5.51 0.71 -0.90
C GLN A 97 -4.67 0.27 0.30
N PHE A 98 -4.34 -1.02 0.41
CA PHE A 98 -3.47 -1.54 1.47
C PHE A 98 -2.08 -0.88 1.42
N VAL A 99 -1.53 -0.68 0.21
CA VAL A 99 -0.28 0.06 0.00
C VAL A 99 -0.41 1.52 0.44
N ASP A 100 -1.54 2.20 0.16
CA ASP A 100 -1.80 3.57 0.63
C ASP A 100 -1.77 3.66 2.16
N HIS A 101 -2.39 2.70 2.85
CA HIS A 101 -2.40 2.65 4.31
C HIS A 101 -1.00 2.46 4.93
N ASP A 102 -0.10 1.80 4.20
CA ASP A 102 1.29 1.61 4.60
C ASP A 102 2.12 2.90 4.51
N ILE A 103 1.89 3.72 3.47
CA ILE A 103 2.75 4.86 3.16
C ILE A 103 2.18 6.22 3.55
N THR A 104 0.86 6.34 3.73
CA THR A 104 0.20 7.60 4.09
C THR A 104 -0.66 7.46 5.34
N LEU A 105 -0.52 8.39 6.29
CA LEU A 105 -1.47 8.65 7.38
C LEU A 105 -1.51 10.16 7.62
N GLU A 106 -2.47 10.83 6.99
CA GLU A 106 -2.67 12.27 7.14
C GLU A 106 -3.26 12.58 8.52
N ILE A 107 -2.56 13.41 9.30
CA ILE A 107 -2.97 13.79 10.64
C ILE A 107 -3.22 15.28 10.71
N GLN A 108 -4.37 15.65 11.25
CA GLN A 108 -4.81 17.03 11.31
C GLN A 108 -4.22 17.74 12.53
N GLN A 109 -3.33 18.69 12.29
CA GLN A 109 -2.97 19.71 13.28
C GLN A 109 -3.70 21.02 12.96
N GLY A 110 -4.84 21.24 13.64
CA GLY A 110 -5.63 22.48 13.55
C GLY A 110 -6.46 22.63 12.26
N PHE A 111 -5.80 22.70 11.11
CA PHE A 111 -6.41 22.82 9.77
C PHE A 111 -5.92 21.67 8.89
N GLY A 112 -6.64 20.56 8.83
CA GLY A 112 -6.39 19.55 7.80
C GLY A 112 -6.52 20.13 6.39
N SER A 113 -6.25 19.32 5.36
CA SER A 113 -6.44 19.70 3.94
C SER A 113 -7.80 20.36 3.67
N ALA A 114 -8.86 19.92 4.36
CA ALA A 114 -10.02 20.71 4.79
C ALA A 114 -11.10 19.78 5.38
N THR A 115 -11.94 20.27 6.30
CA THR A 115 -13.21 19.59 6.63
C THR A 115 -14.15 19.63 5.43
N MET A 116 -15.17 18.76 5.41
CA MET A 116 -16.18 18.79 4.34
C MET A 116 -16.87 20.16 4.26
N GLU A 117 -17.16 20.78 5.40
CA GLU A 117 -17.69 22.14 5.48
C GLU A 117 -16.78 23.16 4.78
N GLN A 118 -15.46 23.09 5.03
CA GLN A 118 -14.47 23.97 4.41
C GLN A 118 -14.31 23.72 2.90
N LEU A 119 -14.42 22.47 2.43
CA LEU A 119 -14.34 22.17 0.99
C LEU A 119 -15.59 22.65 0.25
N LEU A 120 -16.76 22.57 0.88
CA LEU A 120 -18.03 22.91 0.26
C LEU A 120 -18.38 24.40 0.33
N ASP A 121 -17.67 25.17 1.16
CA ASP A 121 -17.79 26.62 1.26
C ASP A 121 -17.69 27.27 -0.14
N PRO A 122 -18.72 28.00 -0.60
CA PRO A 122 -18.68 28.72 -1.87
C PRO A 122 -17.55 29.75 -1.97
N ALA A 123 -17.08 30.26 -0.83
CA ALA A 123 -15.95 31.18 -0.75
C ALA A 123 -14.59 30.47 -0.65
N MET A 124 -14.54 29.13 -0.80
CA MET A 124 -13.29 28.37 -0.70
C MET A 124 -12.28 28.81 -1.77
N THR A 125 -11.12 29.26 -1.30
CA THR A 125 -9.96 29.60 -2.14
C THR A 125 -8.79 28.64 -1.89
N PRO A 126 -7.84 28.54 -2.83
CA PRO A 126 -6.60 27.83 -2.60
C PRO A 126 -5.82 28.40 -1.42
N LEU A 127 -5.13 27.52 -0.70
CA LEU A 127 -4.29 27.89 0.43
C LEU A 127 -3.01 28.58 -0.02
N ALA A 128 -2.47 29.47 0.81
CA ALA A 128 -1.12 30.01 0.59
C ALA A 128 -0.07 28.89 0.71
N LEU A 129 1.02 28.95 -0.06
CA LEU A 129 2.07 27.90 -0.06
C LEU A 129 2.65 27.65 1.35
N ALA A 130 2.92 28.72 2.09
CA ALA A 130 3.39 28.61 3.47
C ALA A 130 2.37 27.96 4.41
N ALA A 131 1.07 28.08 4.13
CA ALA A 131 0.04 27.39 4.90
C ALA A 131 0.01 25.89 4.54
N ILE A 132 0.14 25.54 3.26
CA ILE A 132 0.14 24.15 2.80
C ILE A 132 1.27 23.35 3.46
N ARG A 133 2.50 23.88 3.41
CA ARG A 133 3.70 23.22 4.00
C ARG A 133 3.64 23.04 5.51
N ASN A 134 2.83 23.83 6.21
CA ASN A 134 2.66 23.76 7.65
C ASN A 134 1.35 23.06 8.08
N ALA A 135 0.45 22.75 7.15
CA ALA A 135 -0.90 22.25 7.46
C ALA A 135 -1.00 20.71 7.49
N LEU A 136 -0.04 20.00 6.90
CA LEU A 136 -0.15 18.56 6.67
C LEU A 136 1.08 17.82 7.19
N LEU A 137 0.86 16.94 8.15
CA LEU A 137 1.86 15.99 8.64
C LEU A 137 1.46 14.58 8.19
N ASN A 138 2.42 13.84 7.66
CA ASN A 138 2.33 12.41 7.47
C ASN A 138 2.92 11.72 8.72
N GLN A 139 2.14 10.86 9.37
CA GLN A 139 2.59 10.10 10.53
C GLN A 139 3.02 8.66 10.21
N ARG A 140 3.07 8.29 8.94
CA ARG A 140 3.74 7.06 8.51
C ARG A 140 5.21 7.30 8.24
N THR A 141 5.99 6.25 8.41
CA THR A 141 7.32 6.18 7.81
C THR A 141 7.16 6.38 6.30
N PRO A 142 7.94 7.26 5.65
CA PRO A 142 7.94 7.42 4.19
C PRO A 142 8.64 6.22 3.52
N ALA A 143 8.29 4.99 3.87
CA ALA A 143 8.91 3.78 3.37
C ALA A 143 7.86 2.69 3.18
N LEU A 144 8.10 1.80 2.22
CA LEU A 144 7.33 0.56 2.10
C LEU A 144 7.94 -0.50 3.01
N ASP A 145 7.50 -0.51 4.27
CA ASP A 145 8.10 -1.30 5.34
C ASP A 145 7.11 -2.13 6.18
N LEU A 146 5.84 -2.19 5.76
CA LEU A 146 4.76 -2.90 6.45
C LEU A 146 4.49 -2.35 7.85
N ASP A 147 4.73 -1.06 8.10
CA ASP A 147 4.37 -0.40 9.35
C ASP A 147 2.87 -0.47 9.65
N SER A 148 2.02 -0.52 8.63
CA SER A 148 0.58 -0.76 8.79
C SER A 148 0.23 -2.15 9.37
N VAL A 149 1.16 -3.12 9.29
CA VAL A 149 1.01 -4.49 9.84
C VAL A 149 1.74 -4.63 11.17
N TYR A 150 2.98 -4.15 11.26
CA TYR A 150 3.86 -4.36 12.41
C TYR A 150 3.88 -3.21 13.42
N GLY A 151 3.33 -2.05 13.05
CA GLY A 151 3.22 -0.90 13.94
C GLY A 151 2.33 -1.22 15.14
N LEU A 152 2.58 -0.53 16.26
CA LEU A 152 1.69 -0.65 17.42
C LEU A 152 0.30 -0.11 17.06
N PRO A 153 -0.80 -0.73 17.53
CA PRO A 153 -0.91 -1.73 18.59
C PRO A 153 -0.94 -3.21 18.12
N ALA A 154 -0.35 -3.56 16.97
CA ALA A 154 -0.40 -4.94 16.46
C ALA A 154 0.07 -5.98 17.50
N PRO A 155 -0.80 -6.91 17.93
CA PRO A 155 -0.48 -7.85 19.00
C PRO A 155 0.25 -9.09 18.46
N HIS A 156 1.22 -9.56 19.23
CA HIS A 156 1.86 -10.85 19.03
C HIS A 156 0.99 -11.96 19.66
N ASP A 157 1.18 -13.20 19.20
CA ASP A 157 0.53 -14.37 19.79
C ASP A 157 1.05 -14.58 21.23
N PRO A 158 0.17 -14.68 22.25
CA PRO A 158 0.58 -14.87 23.63
C PRO A 158 1.26 -16.23 23.89
N ALA A 159 1.03 -17.23 23.05
CA ALA A 159 1.65 -18.56 23.15
C ALA A 159 3.01 -18.63 22.45
N ASP A 160 3.24 -17.80 21.43
CA ASP A 160 4.52 -17.69 20.72
C ASP A 160 4.77 -16.24 20.31
N GLY A 161 5.62 -15.54 21.05
CA GLY A 161 5.96 -14.13 20.79
C GLY A 161 6.64 -13.87 19.44
N ASN A 162 7.01 -14.91 18.68
CA ASN A 162 7.44 -14.75 17.29
C ASN A 162 6.29 -14.70 16.30
N LYS A 163 5.08 -15.14 16.66
CA LYS A 163 3.91 -15.11 15.78
C LYS A 163 3.09 -13.85 16.01
N MET A 164 2.37 -13.44 14.98
CA MET A 164 1.30 -12.44 15.05
C MET A 164 0.01 -13.11 15.55
N LEU A 165 -0.77 -12.39 16.35
CA LEU A 165 -2.08 -12.88 16.80
C LEU A 165 -3.10 -12.88 15.65
N LEU A 166 -3.89 -13.96 15.55
CA LEU A 166 -4.97 -14.10 14.58
C LEU A 166 -6.34 -14.12 15.29
N GLY A 167 -7.35 -13.53 14.67
CA GLY A 167 -8.74 -13.60 15.12
C GLY A 167 -9.46 -14.82 14.57
N LYS A 168 -10.45 -15.32 15.31
CA LYS A 168 -11.30 -16.42 14.87
C LYS A 168 -12.63 -15.91 14.33
N VAL A 169 -13.13 -16.56 13.30
CA VAL A 169 -14.50 -16.34 12.80
C VAL A 169 -15.56 -16.77 13.81
N THR A 170 -16.74 -16.18 13.70
CA THR A 170 -17.95 -16.65 14.38
C THR A 170 -18.55 -17.78 13.57
N LEU A 171 -18.68 -18.96 14.18
CA LEU A 171 -19.35 -20.12 13.58
C LEU A 171 -20.87 -19.92 13.61
N LEU A 172 -21.53 -20.27 12.52
CA LEU A 172 -22.98 -20.17 12.38
C LEU A 172 -23.67 -21.49 12.76
N PRO A 173 -24.82 -21.44 13.44
CA PRO A 173 -25.49 -22.64 13.94
C PRO A 173 -26.08 -23.53 12.83
N ASP A 174 -26.53 -22.94 11.72
CA ASP A 174 -27.18 -23.63 10.60
C ASP A 174 -26.51 -23.25 9.26
N PRO A 175 -25.37 -23.88 8.89
CA PRO A 175 -24.55 -23.47 7.74
C PRO A 175 -25.07 -24.02 6.41
N GLU A 176 -26.25 -23.58 5.98
CA GLU A 176 -26.78 -23.79 4.62
C GLU A 176 -26.69 -22.50 3.80
N PRO A 177 -26.49 -22.53 2.47
CA PRO A 177 -26.43 -21.30 1.67
C PRO A 177 -27.64 -20.38 1.93
N PRO A 178 -27.44 -19.06 2.15
CA PRO A 178 -26.22 -18.27 2.01
C PRO A 178 -25.35 -18.16 3.29
N ALA A 179 -25.56 -19.02 4.28
CA ALA A 179 -24.80 -19.15 5.52
C ALA A 179 -23.76 -20.29 5.49
N ALA A 180 -23.57 -20.95 4.35
CA ALA A 180 -22.59 -22.02 4.20
C ALA A 180 -21.17 -21.47 4.34
N ARG A 181 -20.28 -22.23 4.97
CA ARG A 181 -18.86 -21.89 4.97
C ARG A 181 -18.29 -22.03 3.55
N PRO A 182 -17.52 -21.07 3.03
CA PRO A 182 -16.95 -21.17 1.69
C PRO A 182 -15.98 -22.34 1.56
N GLU A 183 -16.07 -23.06 0.44
CA GLU A 183 -15.21 -24.22 0.17
C GLU A 183 -13.72 -23.85 0.24
N GLY A 184 -12.92 -24.72 0.86
CA GLY A 184 -11.48 -24.57 1.03
C GLY A 184 -11.07 -23.85 2.30
N THR A 185 -12.02 -23.57 3.20
CA THR A 185 -11.78 -22.91 4.51
C THR A 185 -12.14 -23.82 5.70
N GLU A 186 -12.46 -25.09 5.44
CA GLU A 186 -12.88 -26.05 6.44
C GLU A 186 -11.76 -26.36 7.44
N GLY A 187 -12.08 -26.38 8.74
CA GLY A 187 -11.14 -26.73 9.80
C GLY A 187 -10.11 -25.64 10.14
N ASP A 188 -10.19 -24.47 9.49
CA ASP A 188 -9.35 -23.31 9.76
C ASP A 188 -10.19 -22.09 10.12
N ASP A 189 -10.33 -21.78 11.42
CA ASP A 189 -11.15 -20.66 11.88
C ASP A 189 -10.44 -19.31 11.85
N PHE A 190 -9.16 -19.24 11.46
CA PHE A 190 -8.35 -18.03 11.56
C PHE A 190 -8.46 -17.14 10.32
N HIS A 191 -9.68 -16.67 10.05
CA HIS A 191 -10.02 -15.76 8.95
C HIS A 191 -10.55 -14.40 9.42
N ASP A 192 -10.36 -14.01 10.68
CA ASP A 192 -10.68 -12.65 11.13
C ASP A 192 -9.45 -11.95 11.72
N LEU A 193 -9.53 -10.63 11.80
CA LEU A 193 -8.58 -9.83 12.55
C LEU A 193 -8.76 -10.10 14.05
N PRO A 194 -7.70 -10.01 14.87
CA PRO A 194 -7.87 -9.96 16.32
C PRO A 194 -8.72 -8.74 16.70
N ARG A 195 -9.74 -8.93 17.55
CA ARG A 195 -10.71 -7.88 17.91
C ARG A 195 -10.84 -7.70 19.41
N GLU A 196 -11.14 -6.47 19.81
CA GLU A 196 -11.68 -6.19 21.13
C GLU A 196 -13.07 -6.85 21.30
N PRO A 197 -13.51 -7.14 22.54
CA PRO A 197 -14.86 -7.63 22.78
C PRO A 197 -15.94 -6.65 22.32
N ALA A 198 -17.16 -7.17 22.09
CA ALA A 198 -18.33 -6.34 21.86
C ALA A 198 -18.54 -5.36 23.04
N SER A 199 -18.69 -4.08 22.71
CA SER A 199 -18.86 -2.99 23.66
C SER A 199 -20.00 -2.07 23.21
N PRO A 200 -21.25 -2.56 23.22
CA PRO A 200 -22.40 -1.80 22.72
C PRO A 200 -22.51 -0.42 23.37
N GLY A 201 -22.67 0.63 22.55
CA GLY A 201 -22.71 2.02 23.01
C GLY A 201 -21.36 2.73 23.08
N ASN A 202 -20.24 2.00 22.95
CA ASN A 202 -18.90 2.57 22.76
C ASN A 202 -18.39 2.25 21.35
N ILE A 203 -18.76 3.08 20.37
CA ILE A 203 -18.43 2.86 18.96
C ILE A 203 -16.92 2.75 18.69
N GLU A 204 -16.09 3.39 19.53
CA GLU A 204 -14.64 3.44 19.41
C GLU A 204 -13.98 2.09 19.76
N HIS A 205 -14.61 1.28 20.61
CA HIS A 205 -14.03 0.03 21.14
C HIS A 205 -14.84 -1.22 20.79
N ASP A 206 -16.12 -1.08 20.45
CA ASP A 206 -16.99 -2.19 20.12
C ASP A 206 -16.41 -3.03 18.97
N ARG A 207 -15.82 -4.21 19.21
CA ARG A 207 -15.24 -5.06 18.15
C ARG A 207 -14.19 -4.37 17.28
N ALA A 208 -13.47 -3.40 17.85
CA ALA A 208 -12.37 -2.74 17.15
C ALA A 208 -11.28 -3.76 16.79
N ALA A 209 -10.75 -3.69 15.56
CA ALA A 209 -9.59 -4.50 15.19
C ALA A 209 -8.34 -4.05 15.94
N VAL A 210 -7.62 -4.99 16.53
CA VAL A 210 -6.38 -4.76 17.27
C VAL A 210 -5.20 -5.00 16.32
N ILE A 211 -4.90 -4.00 15.48
CA ILE A 211 -3.90 -4.09 14.41
C ILE A 211 -3.13 -2.78 14.24
N GLY A 212 -2.01 -2.81 13.51
CA GLY A 212 -1.10 -1.67 13.36
C GLY A 212 -1.69 -0.46 12.62
N ASP A 213 -2.61 -0.67 11.68
CA ASP A 213 -3.45 0.38 11.12
C ASP A 213 -4.93 0.01 11.23
N PRO A 214 -5.75 0.72 12.02
CA PRO A 214 -7.17 0.42 12.10
C PRO A 214 -7.89 0.58 10.74
N ARG A 215 -7.39 1.39 9.80
CA ARG A 215 -7.98 1.54 8.45
C ARG A 215 -7.91 0.25 7.63
N ASN A 216 -7.05 -0.71 7.99
CA ASN A 216 -7.05 -2.02 7.36
C ASN A 216 -8.29 -2.86 7.71
N ASP A 217 -9.16 -2.40 8.63
CA ASP A 217 -10.49 -2.98 8.89
C ASP A 217 -11.62 -2.16 8.23
N GLU A 218 -11.34 -1.27 7.27
CA GLU A 218 -12.36 -0.44 6.60
C GLU A 218 -13.30 -1.27 5.72
N ASN A 219 -12.77 -2.18 4.90
CA ASN A 219 -13.57 -3.04 4.04
C ASN A 219 -13.04 -4.47 4.06
N LEU A 220 -13.91 -5.44 3.73
CA LEU A 220 -13.61 -6.85 3.94
C LEU A 220 -12.38 -7.32 3.16
N ILE A 221 -12.17 -6.86 1.92
CA ILE A 221 -10.99 -7.29 1.12
C ILE A 221 -9.70 -6.80 1.77
N VAL A 222 -9.64 -5.55 2.24
CA VAL A 222 -8.46 -5.03 2.95
C VAL A 222 -8.25 -5.75 4.29
N ALA A 223 -9.32 -6.03 5.03
CA ALA A 223 -9.23 -6.80 6.29
C ALA A 223 -8.69 -8.22 6.05
N GLN A 224 -9.19 -8.92 5.03
CA GLN A 224 -8.70 -10.25 4.65
C GLN A 224 -7.28 -10.22 4.08
N LEU A 225 -6.88 -9.17 3.34
CA LEU A 225 -5.48 -8.95 2.96
C LEU A 225 -4.60 -8.85 4.20
N HIS A 226 -5.01 -8.06 5.18
CA HIS A 226 -4.27 -7.90 6.43
C HIS A 226 -4.15 -9.24 7.18
N VAL A 227 -5.22 -10.02 7.30
CA VAL A 227 -5.17 -11.40 7.82
C VAL A 227 -4.16 -12.25 7.03
N ALA A 228 -4.14 -12.15 5.71
CA ALA A 228 -3.17 -12.88 4.88
C ALA A 228 -1.72 -12.48 5.18
N PHE A 229 -1.41 -11.20 5.45
CA PHE A 229 -0.08 -10.78 5.89
C PHE A 229 0.29 -11.35 7.26
N LEU A 230 -0.63 -11.37 8.23
CA LEU A 230 -0.40 -11.99 9.54
C LEU A 230 -0.13 -13.49 9.41
N ARG A 231 -0.93 -14.18 8.59
CA ARG A 231 -0.76 -15.62 8.30
C ARG A 231 0.53 -15.92 7.56
N ALA A 232 0.89 -15.11 6.56
CA ALA A 232 2.15 -15.24 5.83
C ALA A 232 3.36 -15.07 6.76
N HIS A 233 3.31 -14.12 7.70
CA HIS A 233 4.33 -13.99 8.74
C HIS A 233 4.40 -15.26 9.61
N ASN A 234 3.26 -15.75 10.11
CA ASN A 234 3.21 -16.96 10.94
C ASN A 234 3.72 -18.20 10.20
N ALA A 235 3.42 -18.33 8.91
CA ALA A 235 3.93 -19.40 8.07
C ALA A 235 5.46 -19.38 7.96
N LEU A 236 6.08 -18.18 7.92
CA LEU A 236 7.54 -18.03 7.95
C LEU A 236 8.11 -18.41 9.32
N VAL A 237 7.45 -18.03 10.41
CA VAL A 237 7.86 -18.40 11.79
C VAL A 237 7.79 -19.91 11.98
N GLU A 238 6.77 -20.57 11.43
CA GLU A 238 6.64 -22.03 11.42
C GLU A 238 7.73 -22.74 10.62
N GLN A 239 8.39 -22.03 9.68
CA GLN A 239 9.61 -22.51 9.03
C GLN A 239 10.87 -22.27 9.87
N GLY A 240 10.75 -21.83 11.13
CA GLY A 240 11.86 -21.63 12.05
C GLY A 240 12.51 -20.25 12.00
N LEU A 241 11.89 -19.28 11.30
CA LEU A 241 12.37 -17.89 11.32
C LEU A 241 11.99 -17.21 12.64
N SER A 242 12.89 -16.36 13.15
CA SER A 242 12.54 -15.42 14.22
C SER A 242 11.51 -14.38 13.72
N PHE A 243 10.84 -13.69 14.64
CA PHE A 243 9.97 -12.55 14.31
C PHE A 243 10.63 -11.56 13.34
N SER A 244 11.85 -11.13 13.66
CA SER A 244 12.62 -10.17 12.84
C SER A 244 12.99 -10.74 11.48
N GLY A 245 13.30 -12.04 11.40
CA GLY A 245 13.57 -12.75 10.15
C GLY A 245 12.32 -12.81 9.26
N ALA A 246 11.18 -13.22 9.83
CA ALA A 246 9.90 -13.30 9.13
C ALA A 246 9.43 -11.93 8.64
N ARG A 247 9.51 -10.89 9.47
CA ARG A 247 9.20 -9.50 9.11
C ARG A 247 10.05 -9.02 7.93
N ARG A 248 11.37 -9.24 7.98
CA ARG A 248 12.29 -8.84 6.90
C ARG A 248 11.96 -9.52 5.59
N VAL A 249 11.83 -10.86 5.61
CA VAL A 249 11.54 -11.65 4.40
C VAL A 249 10.18 -11.25 3.81
N LEU A 250 9.14 -11.11 4.63
CA LEU A 250 7.81 -10.71 4.14
C LEU A 250 7.84 -9.29 3.56
N ARG A 251 8.53 -8.33 4.19
CA ARG A 251 8.70 -6.97 3.67
C ARG A 251 9.38 -6.94 2.31
N GLN A 252 10.48 -7.68 2.12
CA GLN A 252 11.18 -7.71 0.83
C GLN A 252 10.29 -8.30 -0.28
N HIS A 253 9.49 -9.32 0.05
CA HIS A 253 8.57 -9.91 -0.92
C HIS A 253 7.35 -9.02 -1.18
N TYR A 254 6.86 -8.29 -0.18
CA TYR A 254 5.88 -7.22 -0.37
C TYR A 254 6.40 -6.11 -1.30
N GLN A 255 7.64 -5.65 -1.10
CA GLN A 255 8.28 -4.71 -2.03
C GLN A 255 8.34 -5.29 -3.45
N HIS A 256 8.66 -6.57 -3.60
CA HIS A 256 8.67 -7.22 -4.91
C HIS A 256 7.27 -7.26 -5.55
N VAL A 257 6.22 -7.56 -4.79
CA VAL A 257 4.83 -7.48 -5.27
C VAL A 257 4.50 -6.05 -5.70
N VAL A 258 4.86 -5.03 -4.91
CA VAL A 258 4.61 -3.63 -5.29
C VAL A 258 5.31 -3.25 -6.60
N VAL A 259 6.59 -3.62 -6.76
CA VAL A 259 7.42 -3.21 -7.92
C VAL A 259 7.14 -4.03 -9.18
N HIS A 260 7.17 -5.35 -9.06
CA HIS A 260 7.23 -6.25 -10.22
C HIS A 260 5.87 -6.84 -10.60
N ASP A 261 4.85 -6.64 -9.77
CA ASP A 261 3.50 -7.14 -10.01
C ASP A 261 2.49 -5.98 -10.07
N PHE A 262 2.28 -5.26 -8.97
CA PHE A 262 1.32 -4.16 -8.90
C PHE A 262 1.67 -2.99 -9.84
N LEU A 263 2.87 -2.40 -9.73
CA LEU A 263 3.28 -1.29 -10.61
C LEU A 263 3.31 -1.70 -12.09
N ARG A 264 3.73 -2.94 -12.41
CA ARG A 264 3.77 -3.42 -13.80
C ARG A 264 2.40 -3.65 -14.43
N ARG A 265 1.38 -3.97 -13.62
CA ARG A 265 -0.02 -4.04 -14.07
C ARG A 265 -0.59 -2.65 -14.28
N LEU A 266 -0.26 -1.72 -13.38
CA LEU A 266 -0.92 -0.42 -13.28
C LEU A 266 -0.28 0.67 -14.15
N ALA A 267 1.04 0.69 -14.29
CA ALA A 267 1.80 1.76 -14.92
C ALA A 267 2.49 1.31 -16.21
N GLU A 268 3.07 2.27 -16.93
CA GLU A 268 3.88 2.04 -18.12
C GLU A 268 5.14 1.23 -17.79
N PRO A 269 5.31 0.00 -18.33
CA PRO A 269 6.43 -0.86 -17.98
C PRO A 269 7.78 -0.21 -18.27
N ALA A 270 7.90 0.56 -19.35
CA ALA A 270 9.13 1.25 -19.72
C ALA A 270 9.53 2.32 -18.69
N ILE A 271 8.57 3.02 -18.10
CA ILE A 271 8.82 4.04 -17.07
C ILE A 271 9.25 3.35 -15.77
N VAL A 272 8.55 2.29 -15.37
CA VAL A 272 8.91 1.50 -14.17
C VAL A 272 10.31 0.91 -14.32
N ASP A 273 10.62 0.33 -15.48
CA ASP A 273 11.90 -0.33 -15.76
C ASP A 273 13.06 0.68 -15.83
N ASP A 274 12.84 1.85 -16.41
CA ASP A 274 13.81 2.95 -16.42
C ASP A 274 14.11 3.41 -14.99
N ILE A 275 13.09 3.70 -14.18
CA ILE A 275 13.30 4.15 -12.81
C ILE A 275 13.97 3.05 -11.97
N VAL A 276 13.60 1.77 -12.13
CA VAL A 276 14.26 0.65 -11.43
C VAL A 276 15.75 0.58 -11.79
N ALA A 277 16.09 0.71 -13.08
CA ALA A 277 17.45 0.57 -13.58
C ALA A 277 18.33 1.80 -13.30
N ASN A 278 17.80 3.00 -13.51
CA ASN A 278 18.56 4.25 -13.54
C ASN A 278 18.34 5.13 -12.29
N GLY A 279 17.42 4.74 -11.42
CA GLY A 279 17.06 5.51 -10.22
C GLY A 279 15.93 6.50 -10.47
N ASN A 280 15.48 7.12 -9.38
CA ASN A 280 14.49 8.19 -9.42
C ASN A 280 15.05 9.43 -10.12
N ARG A 281 14.23 10.11 -10.92
CA ARG A 281 14.60 11.37 -11.57
C ARG A 281 13.99 12.58 -10.87
N TRP A 282 12.74 12.45 -10.41
CA TRP A 282 11.95 13.57 -9.89
C TRP A 282 11.80 13.54 -8.38
N PHE A 283 11.76 12.36 -7.76
CA PHE A 283 11.62 12.22 -6.32
C PHE A 283 12.96 11.78 -5.70
N ASP A 284 13.54 12.58 -4.81
CA ASP A 284 14.76 12.19 -4.10
C ASP A 284 14.41 11.37 -2.83
N PRO A 285 14.59 10.03 -2.85
CA PRO A 285 14.20 9.17 -1.73
C PRO A 285 15.07 9.37 -0.47
N LEU A 286 16.26 9.95 -0.61
CA LEU A 286 17.22 10.11 0.49
C LEU A 286 17.28 11.56 1.00
N SER A 287 16.49 12.46 0.42
CA SER A 287 16.38 13.84 0.88
C SER A 287 15.89 13.93 2.34
N GLU A 288 16.43 14.89 3.09
CA GLU A 288 15.98 15.23 4.43
C GLU A 288 15.70 16.75 4.54
N PRO A 289 14.55 17.17 5.12
CA PRO A 289 13.48 16.31 5.62
C PRO A 289 12.77 15.61 4.46
N SER A 290 12.46 14.33 4.64
CA SER A 290 11.65 13.58 3.69
C SER A 290 10.18 14.03 3.78
N PHE A 291 9.41 13.77 2.73
CA PHE A 291 8.02 14.20 2.62
C PHE A 291 7.21 13.27 1.71
N MET A 292 5.90 13.27 1.87
CA MET A 292 4.96 12.62 0.94
C MET A 292 4.49 13.64 -0.11
N PRO A 293 4.69 13.40 -1.43
CA PRO A 293 4.29 14.40 -2.41
C PRO A 293 2.77 14.59 -2.55
N LEU A 294 2.34 15.85 -2.68
CA LEU A 294 0.94 16.21 -2.84
C LEU A 294 0.35 15.74 -4.17
N GLU A 295 1.10 15.90 -5.27
CA GLU A 295 0.70 15.46 -6.61
C GLU A 295 0.45 13.95 -6.66
N PHE A 296 1.23 13.18 -5.90
CA PHE A 296 1.02 11.75 -5.72
C PHE A 296 -0.21 11.47 -4.85
N SER A 297 -0.24 11.94 -3.60
CA SER A 297 -1.24 11.55 -2.60
C SER A 297 -2.66 12.10 -2.84
N VAL A 298 -2.78 13.23 -3.53
CA VAL A 298 -4.07 13.92 -3.77
C VAL A 298 -4.57 13.72 -5.20
N ALA A 299 -3.71 13.38 -6.17
CA ALA A 299 -4.12 13.13 -7.54
C ALA A 299 -3.65 11.79 -8.10
N GLY A 300 -2.33 11.58 -8.23
CA GLY A 300 -1.74 10.41 -8.87
C GLY A 300 -2.28 9.10 -8.31
N TYR A 301 -2.13 8.88 -7.00
CA TYR A 301 -2.56 7.67 -6.30
C TYR A 301 -4.06 7.58 -6.01
N ARG A 302 -4.87 8.55 -6.48
CA ARG A 302 -6.34 8.51 -6.41
C ARG A 302 -6.97 7.83 -7.62
N PHE A 303 -6.17 7.22 -8.50
CA PHE A 303 -6.67 6.42 -9.62
C PHE A 303 -7.55 5.25 -9.15
N GLY A 304 -7.31 4.71 -7.95
CA GLY A 304 -7.97 3.50 -7.44
C GLY A 304 -9.49 3.64 -7.35
N HIS A 305 -10.02 4.86 -7.18
CA HIS A 305 -11.46 5.11 -7.15
C HIS A 305 -12.16 4.74 -8.46
N SER A 306 -11.47 4.79 -9.60
CA SER A 306 -12.00 4.42 -10.92
C SER A 306 -12.03 2.90 -11.12
N MET A 307 -11.18 2.16 -10.40
CA MET A 307 -11.07 0.69 -10.48
C MET A 307 -12.16 -0.05 -9.68
N VAL A 308 -12.84 0.64 -8.78
CA VAL A 308 -13.86 0.07 -7.85
C VAL A 308 -15.13 -0.29 -8.61
N ARG A 309 -15.63 -1.52 -8.41
CA ARG A 309 -16.92 -1.98 -8.92
C ARG A 309 -18.07 -1.74 -7.93
N ALA A 310 -19.29 -1.72 -8.47
CA ALA A 310 -20.52 -1.67 -7.67
C ALA A 310 -20.87 -3.03 -7.04
N GLU A 311 -20.52 -4.12 -7.71
CA GLU A 311 -20.77 -5.50 -7.27
C GLU A 311 -19.52 -6.36 -7.47
N TYR A 312 -19.41 -7.42 -6.69
CA TYR A 312 -18.26 -8.33 -6.63
C TYR A 312 -18.67 -9.80 -6.57
N ASP A 313 -17.71 -10.69 -6.76
CA ASP A 313 -17.82 -12.12 -6.46
C ASP A 313 -16.94 -12.48 -5.26
N PHE A 314 -17.42 -12.22 -4.03
CA PHE A 314 -16.62 -12.48 -2.82
C PHE A 314 -16.42 -13.96 -2.56
N ASN A 315 -17.50 -14.74 -2.66
CA ASN A 315 -17.52 -16.19 -2.41
C ASN A 315 -18.82 -16.83 -2.94
N SER A 316 -19.00 -18.13 -2.69
CA SER A 316 -20.18 -18.90 -3.06
C SER A 316 -21.52 -18.38 -2.50
N ASN A 317 -21.52 -17.65 -1.38
CA ASN A 317 -22.72 -17.06 -0.79
C ASN A 317 -23.02 -15.64 -1.33
N PHE A 318 -21.96 -14.86 -1.57
CA PHE A 318 -22.02 -13.45 -1.98
C PHE A 318 -21.34 -13.27 -3.34
N ASN A 319 -22.15 -13.25 -4.38
CA ASN A 319 -21.70 -13.18 -5.78
C ASN A 319 -22.78 -12.59 -6.70
N THR A 320 -22.42 -12.37 -7.95
CA THR A 320 -23.29 -11.84 -9.00
C THR A 320 -24.22 -12.90 -9.63
N VAL A 321 -23.98 -14.19 -9.40
CA VAL A 321 -24.72 -15.31 -10.03
C VAL A 321 -25.10 -16.40 -9.01
N GLY A 322 -26.38 -16.41 -8.60
CA GLY A 322 -26.95 -17.49 -7.79
C GLY A 322 -26.80 -17.34 -6.27
N GLY A 323 -26.03 -16.35 -5.79
CA GLY A 323 -25.93 -15.95 -4.39
C GLY A 323 -26.64 -14.63 -4.06
N ILE A 324 -26.33 -14.07 -2.89
CA ILE A 324 -26.70 -12.69 -2.54
C ILE A 324 -25.81 -11.75 -3.36
N PRO A 325 -26.37 -10.75 -4.07
CA PRO A 325 -25.57 -9.75 -4.79
C PRO A 325 -24.53 -9.10 -3.86
N ALA A 326 -23.25 -9.34 -4.14
CA ALA A 326 -22.13 -8.87 -3.33
C ALA A 326 -21.84 -7.38 -3.63
N THR A 327 -22.71 -6.51 -3.13
CA THR A 327 -22.58 -5.07 -3.37
C THR A 327 -21.35 -4.50 -2.67
N LEU A 328 -20.84 -3.38 -3.18
CA LEU A 328 -19.79 -2.61 -2.51
C LEU A 328 -20.21 -2.22 -1.07
N GLU A 329 -21.49 -1.96 -0.82
CA GLU A 329 -22.00 -1.65 0.52
C GLU A 329 -21.79 -2.81 1.50
N LEU A 330 -22.05 -4.05 1.07
CA LEU A 330 -21.80 -5.23 1.90
C LEU A 330 -20.31 -5.34 2.25
N LEU A 331 -19.41 -4.97 1.32
CA LEU A 331 -17.97 -4.98 1.59
C LEU A 331 -17.56 -4.12 2.80
N PHE A 332 -18.21 -2.97 2.98
CA PHE A 332 -17.98 -2.09 4.14
C PHE A 332 -18.78 -2.55 5.37
N THR A 333 -19.93 -3.18 5.19
CA THR A 333 -20.76 -3.71 6.29
C THR A 333 -20.11 -4.91 6.96
N PHE A 334 -19.34 -5.70 6.19
CA PHE A 334 -18.66 -6.91 6.63
C PHE A 334 -17.42 -6.66 7.49
N THR A 335 -17.16 -5.41 7.84
CA THR A 335 -16.16 -5.05 8.81
C THR A 335 -16.77 -4.31 9.98
N ALA A 336 -15.88 -4.00 10.89
CA ALA A 336 -16.15 -3.41 12.17
C ALA A 336 -15.95 -1.90 12.11
N LEU A 337 -14.90 -1.43 11.46
CA LEU A 337 -14.66 0.00 11.31
C LEU A 337 -15.82 0.69 10.58
N SER A 338 -16.26 0.11 9.45
CA SER A 338 -17.28 0.69 8.57
C SER A 338 -18.67 0.12 8.73
N GLY A 339 -18.77 -1.05 9.34
CA GLY A 339 -20.02 -1.71 9.62
C GLY A 339 -20.19 -2.06 11.09
N GLN A 340 -20.79 -3.21 11.34
CA GLN A 340 -20.98 -3.78 12.67
C GLN A 340 -20.67 -5.27 12.69
N VAL A 341 -19.98 -5.78 11.66
CA VAL A 341 -19.70 -7.21 11.49
C VAL A 341 -20.99 -8.04 11.60
N GLY A 342 -22.10 -7.54 11.04
CA GLY A 342 -23.41 -8.21 11.13
C GLY A 342 -23.99 -8.35 12.54
N GLY A 343 -23.42 -7.65 13.53
CA GLY A 343 -23.81 -7.76 14.93
C GLY A 343 -23.18 -8.94 15.68
N THR A 344 -22.38 -9.80 15.02
CA THR A 344 -21.65 -10.90 15.67
C THR A 344 -20.41 -10.39 16.43
N PRO A 345 -19.79 -11.20 17.32
CA PRO A 345 -18.55 -10.82 18.00
C PRO A 345 -17.35 -10.67 17.04
N THR A 346 -17.27 -11.51 16.01
CA THR A 346 -16.20 -11.55 14.99
C THR A 346 -16.80 -11.85 13.62
N LEU A 347 -16.01 -11.82 12.56
CA LEU A 347 -16.45 -12.09 11.19
C LEU A 347 -17.21 -13.43 11.10
N PRO A 348 -18.46 -13.45 10.61
CA PRO A 348 -19.17 -14.69 10.31
C PRO A 348 -18.42 -15.55 9.29
N GLU A 349 -18.38 -16.87 9.50
CA GLU A 349 -17.63 -17.79 8.63
C GLU A 349 -18.11 -17.83 7.17
N ASN A 350 -19.38 -17.50 6.90
CA ASN A 350 -19.92 -17.43 5.54
C ASN A 350 -19.45 -16.19 4.75
N TRP A 351 -18.77 -15.23 5.42
CA TRP A 351 -18.26 -14.00 4.81
C TRP A 351 -16.80 -14.11 4.38
N ILE A 352 -16.13 -15.23 4.63
CA ILE A 352 -14.72 -15.43 4.23
C ILE A 352 -14.58 -15.29 2.72
N ILE A 353 -13.57 -14.54 2.26
CA ILE A 353 -13.32 -14.32 0.82
C ILE A 353 -12.74 -15.59 0.19
N GLN A 354 -13.31 -16.00 -0.94
CA GLN A 354 -12.71 -16.98 -1.84
C GLN A 354 -11.84 -16.26 -2.87
N TRP A 355 -10.56 -16.12 -2.55
CA TRP A 355 -9.62 -15.30 -3.33
C TRP A 355 -9.55 -15.65 -4.83
N HIS A 356 -9.74 -16.92 -5.19
CA HIS A 356 -9.71 -17.36 -6.59
C HIS A 356 -10.78 -16.69 -7.48
N ASN A 357 -11.80 -16.05 -6.91
CA ASN A 357 -12.79 -15.28 -7.66
C ASN A 357 -12.28 -13.89 -8.10
N ILE A 358 -11.30 -13.32 -7.39
CA ILE A 358 -10.87 -11.92 -7.57
C ILE A 358 -9.35 -11.75 -7.78
N ILE A 359 -8.59 -12.86 -7.76
CA ILE A 359 -7.16 -12.89 -8.10
C ILE A 359 -6.81 -14.13 -8.92
N GLY A 360 -5.88 -13.97 -9.86
CA GLY A 360 -5.41 -15.03 -10.74
C GLY A 360 -5.62 -14.71 -12.21
N ASP A 361 -5.25 -15.67 -13.05
CA ASP A 361 -5.25 -15.54 -14.52
C ASP A 361 -6.43 -16.29 -15.18
N ASP A 362 -7.29 -16.95 -14.40
CA ASP A 362 -8.47 -17.62 -14.93
C ASP A 362 -9.42 -16.60 -15.60
N PRO A 363 -10.01 -16.91 -16.77
CA PRO A 363 -10.98 -16.04 -17.43
C PRO A 363 -12.21 -15.68 -16.58
N THR A 364 -12.56 -16.50 -15.57
CA THR A 364 -13.69 -16.23 -14.67
C THR A 364 -13.31 -15.31 -13.50
N VAL A 365 -12.02 -14.97 -13.33
CA VAL A 365 -11.59 -14.03 -12.29
C VAL A 365 -12.17 -12.65 -12.58
N MET A 366 -12.89 -12.12 -11.61
CA MET A 366 -13.42 -10.77 -11.68
C MET A 366 -12.29 -9.74 -11.78
N LYS A 367 -12.39 -8.86 -12.76
CA LYS A 367 -11.42 -7.81 -13.03
C LYS A 367 -11.83 -6.51 -12.34
N ALA A 368 -10.90 -5.58 -12.17
CA ALA A 368 -11.20 -4.21 -11.81
C ALA A 368 -11.84 -3.45 -12.99
N ARG A 369 -12.57 -2.38 -12.70
CA ARG A 369 -13.00 -1.43 -13.75
C ARG A 369 -11.78 -0.77 -14.39
N ARG A 370 -11.95 -0.33 -15.63
CA ARG A 370 -10.95 0.48 -16.35
C ARG A 370 -10.66 1.79 -15.63
N LEU A 371 -9.45 2.28 -15.85
CA LEU A 371 -8.98 3.58 -15.43
C LEU A 371 -9.49 4.64 -16.40
N ASP A 372 -10.56 5.33 -16.02
CA ASP A 372 -11.17 6.38 -16.81
C ASP A 372 -11.89 7.41 -15.94
N PRO A 373 -12.38 8.53 -16.51
CA PRO A 373 -13.09 9.55 -15.75
C PRO A 373 -14.51 9.17 -15.27
N SER A 374 -14.92 7.91 -15.37
CA SER A 374 -16.24 7.39 -15.02
C SER A 374 -16.18 6.48 -13.78
N LEU A 375 -16.78 6.93 -12.68
CA LEU A 375 -16.82 6.21 -11.41
C LEU A 375 -18.13 5.43 -11.28
N ALA A 376 -18.06 4.19 -10.82
CA ALA A 376 -19.24 3.36 -10.58
C ALA A 376 -20.25 4.06 -9.67
N ALA A 377 -21.51 4.15 -10.10
CA ALA A 377 -22.61 4.61 -9.25
C ALA A 377 -22.92 3.58 -8.15
N PHE A 378 -23.37 4.09 -7.00
CA PHE A 378 -23.75 3.28 -5.84
C PHE A 378 -25.16 3.69 -5.39
N LYS A 379 -26.16 2.85 -5.71
CA LYS A 379 -27.55 3.07 -5.27
C LYS A 379 -27.66 2.86 -3.76
N GLN A 380 -28.05 3.90 -3.03
CA GLN A 380 -28.40 3.80 -1.62
C GLN A 380 -29.77 3.13 -1.49
N ASN A 381 -29.84 1.93 -0.91
CA ASN A 381 -31.06 1.42 -0.32
C ASN A 381 -30.87 1.36 1.20
N GLU A 382 -31.42 2.37 1.88
CA GLU A 382 -31.88 2.33 3.27
C GLU A 382 -30.91 2.22 4.47
N PHE A 383 -29.58 2.29 4.30
CA PHE A 383 -28.68 2.53 5.45
C PHE A 383 -27.79 3.78 5.31
N ARG A 384 -27.71 4.55 6.42
CA ARG A 384 -27.05 5.85 6.53
C ARG A 384 -25.54 5.71 6.65
N ALA A 385 -24.86 6.74 6.17
CA ALA A 385 -23.42 7.01 6.19
C ALA A 385 -22.71 6.26 5.06
N LEU A 386 -22.04 6.96 4.15
CA LEU A 386 -20.61 7.15 4.36
C LEU A 386 -20.08 8.56 4.00
N PHE A 387 -20.87 9.41 3.31
CA PHE A 387 -20.38 10.73 2.85
C PHE A 387 -21.49 11.77 2.65
N ALA A 388 -22.37 12.08 3.59
CA ALA A 388 -23.42 13.11 3.36
C ALA A 388 -22.83 14.48 2.95
N LEU A 389 -23.11 14.96 1.72
CA LEU A 389 -22.89 16.36 1.34
C LEU A 389 -24.05 17.20 1.89
N LYS A 390 -23.82 18.51 2.08
CA LYS A 390 -24.89 19.47 2.38
C LYS A 390 -24.91 20.55 1.30
N ASN A 391 -26.10 20.98 0.88
CA ASN A 391 -26.25 22.04 -0.11
C ASN A 391 -25.98 23.42 0.52
N LEU A 392 -26.06 24.46 -0.31
CA LEU A 392 -25.85 25.87 0.08
C LEU A 392 -26.82 26.36 1.17
N GLN A 393 -27.89 25.60 1.45
CA GLN A 393 -28.91 25.88 2.45
C GLN A 393 -28.71 25.03 3.73
N GLY A 394 -27.66 24.20 3.79
CA GLY A 394 -27.36 23.34 4.93
C GLY A 394 -28.17 22.04 4.98
N GLU A 395 -28.94 21.75 3.94
CA GLU A 395 -29.74 20.53 3.81
C GLU A 395 -28.86 19.39 3.31
N THR A 396 -29.06 18.18 3.83
CA THR A 396 -28.33 16.99 3.35
C THR A 396 -28.67 16.74 1.88
N GLU A 397 -27.68 16.87 1.02
CA GLU A 397 -27.77 16.48 -0.38
C GLU A 397 -27.81 14.95 -0.48
N THR A 398 -28.69 14.45 -1.35
CA THR A 398 -28.89 13.02 -1.64
C THR A 398 -28.17 12.48 -2.90
N PRO A 399 -27.08 13.07 -3.46
CA PRO A 399 -26.46 12.54 -4.66
C PRO A 399 -25.73 11.23 -4.36
N ASP A 400 -25.46 10.47 -5.42
CA ASP A 400 -24.72 9.21 -5.41
C ASP A 400 -23.36 9.35 -4.68
N LEU A 401 -22.94 8.31 -3.95
CA LEU A 401 -21.69 8.26 -3.21
C LEU A 401 -20.46 8.60 -4.07
N ALA A 402 -20.43 8.15 -5.33
CA ALA A 402 -19.35 8.41 -6.27
C ALA A 402 -19.22 9.90 -6.63
N ALA A 403 -20.34 10.62 -6.77
CA ALA A 403 -20.33 12.06 -7.02
C ALA A 403 -19.61 12.79 -5.89
N ARG A 404 -19.90 12.40 -4.65
CA ARG A 404 -19.35 13.06 -3.45
C ARG A 404 -17.83 12.84 -3.34
N LEU A 405 -17.38 11.63 -3.68
CA LEU A 405 -15.97 11.30 -3.75
C LEU A 405 -15.23 12.13 -4.80
N ALA A 406 -15.80 12.22 -6.01
CA ALA A 406 -15.21 12.98 -7.12
C ALA A 406 -15.13 14.47 -6.83
N VAL A 407 -16.23 15.06 -6.36
CA VAL A 407 -16.29 16.47 -5.95
C VAL A 407 -15.25 16.78 -4.87
N ARG A 408 -15.14 15.92 -3.85
CA ARG A 408 -14.15 16.09 -2.78
C ARG A 408 -12.72 16.08 -3.31
N ASN A 409 -12.37 15.12 -4.16
CA ASN A 409 -11.01 15.02 -4.71
C ASN A 409 -10.65 16.24 -5.56
N LEU A 410 -11.57 16.68 -6.43
CA LEU A 410 -11.35 17.86 -7.29
C LEU A 410 -11.17 19.15 -6.48
N LEU A 411 -12.04 19.38 -5.49
CA LEU A 411 -11.94 20.55 -4.62
C LEU A 411 -10.68 20.52 -3.75
N ARG A 412 -10.29 19.34 -3.25
CA ARG A 412 -9.04 19.16 -2.48
C ARG A 412 -7.81 19.47 -3.33
N GLY A 413 -7.76 18.97 -4.56
CA GLY A 413 -6.67 19.26 -5.49
C GLY A 413 -6.55 20.76 -5.80
N TYR A 414 -7.68 21.44 -6.01
CA TYR A 414 -7.72 22.90 -6.21
C TYR A 414 -7.24 23.66 -4.97
N ARG A 415 -7.75 23.29 -3.78
CA ARG A 415 -7.41 23.94 -2.52
C ARG A 415 -5.92 23.84 -2.20
N LEU A 416 -5.31 22.69 -2.51
CA LEU A 416 -3.89 22.40 -2.30
C LEU A 416 -3.01 22.82 -3.48
N ARG A 417 -3.55 23.60 -4.43
CA ARG A 417 -2.79 24.17 -5.56
C ARG A 417 -2.09 23.11 -6.41
N LEU A 418 -2.72 21.96 -6.64
CA LEU A 418 -2.15 21.00 -7.58
C LEU A 418 -2.02 21.63 -8.98
N PRO A 419 -0.92 21.36 -9.71
CA PRO A 419 -0.77 21.81 -11.08
C PRO A 419 -1.84 21.18 -11.97
N THR A 420 -2.05 21.77 -13.14
CA THR A 420 -2.87 21.13 -14.19
C THR A 420 -2.10 19.97 -14.81
N GLY A 421 -2.83 19.00 -15.36
CA GLY A 421 -2.20 17.86 -16.01
C GLY A 421 -1.32 18.25 -17.20
N GLN A 422 -1.74 19.25 -17.99
CA GLN A 422 -0.95 19.78 -19.11
C GLN A 422 0.36 20.41 -18.63
N ALA A 423 0.32 21.23 -17.57
CA ALA A 423 1.52 21.86 -17.01
C ALA A 423 2.51 20.82 -16.51
N LEU A 424 2.01 19.79 -15.82
CA LEU A 424 2.86 18.70 -15.35
C LEU A 424 3.43 17.88 -16.52
N ALA A 425 2.62 17.52 -17.52
CA ALA A 425 3.09 16.80 -18.70
C ALA A 425 4.25 17.55 -19.40
N GLN A 426 4.08 18.87 -19.60
CA GLN A 426 5.11 19.73 -20.19
C GLN A 426 6.38 19.76 -19.34
N HIS A 427 6.25 19.89 -18.02
CA HIS A 427 7.39 19.88 -17.10
C HIS A 427 8.18 18.57 -17.16
N LEU A 428 7.47 17.44 -17.23
CA LEU A 428 8.06 16.10 -17.35
C LEU A 428 8.68 15.85 -18.74
N GLY A 429 8.47 16.74 -19.71
CA GLY A 429 8.88 16.53 -21.10
C GLY A 429 8.03 15.49 -21.83
N LEU A 430 6.80 15.25 -21.36
CA LEU A 430 5.85 14.29 -21.91
C LEU A 430 4.80 14.98 -22.81
N PRO A 431 4.21 14.27 -23.79
CA PRO A 431 3.14 14.83 -24.61
C PRO A 431 1.90 15.16 -23.76
N ALA A 432 1.52 16.44 -23.72
CA ALA A 432 0.30 16.87 -23.04
C ALA A 432 -0.94 16.55 -23.90
N LEU A 433 -2.02 16.07 -23.25
CA LEU A 433 -3.30 15.91 -23.93
C LEU A 433 -3.87 17.26 -24.38
N THR A 434 -4.30 17.31 -25.63
CA THR A 434 -5.03 18.44 -26.20
C THR A 434 -6.49 18.46 -25.72
N GLY A 435 -7.15 19.62 -25.79
CA GLY A 435 -8.57 19.73 -25.44
C GLY A 435 -9.49 18.75 -26.16
N PRO A 436 -9.35 18.52 -27.48
CA PRO A 436 -10.10 17.47 -28.16
C PRO A 436 -9.86 16.06 -27.59
N GLN A 437 -8.63 15.73 -27.17
CA GLN A 437 -8.33 14.44 -26.54
C GLN A 437 -8.95 14.32 -25.14
N ILE A 438 -8.91 15.38 -24.34
CA ILE A 438 -9.59 15.44 -23.03
C ILE A 438 -11.10 15.25 -23.18
N LEU A 439 -11.72 15.94 -24.14
CA LEU A 439 -13.16 15.82 -24.41
C LEU A 439 -13.55 14.45 -24.98
N ALA A 440 -12.66 13.82 -25.75
CA ALA A 440 -12.87 12.46 -26.28
C ALA A 440 -12.76 11.38 -25.19
N ALA A 441 -11.93 11.62 -24.16
CA ALA A 441 -11.79 10.73 -23.01
C ALA A 441 -12.97 10.85 -22.01
N ALA A 442 -13.84 11.84 -22.17
CA ALA A 442 -14.97 12.05 -21.27
C ALA A 442 -16.03 10.95 -21.39
N GLY A 443 -16.48 10.43 -20.24
CA GLY A 443 -17.42 9.31 -20.16
C GLY A 443 -18.87 9.65 -20.50
N SER A 444 -19.24 10.93 -20.54
CA SER A 444 -20.61 11.38 -20.85
C SER A 444 -20.68 12.78 -21.46
N ASP A 445 -21.82 13.12 -22.08
CA ASP A 445 -22.06 14.49 -22.57
C ASP A 445 -22.16 15.52 -21.44
N ALA A 446 -22.68 15.12 -20.27
CA ALA A 446 -22.69 15.95 -19.08
C ALA A 446 -21.25 16.30 -18.65
N GLN A 447 -20.35 15.32 -18.71
CA GLN A 447 -18.94 15.52 -18.39
C GLN A 447 -18.26 16.42 -19.44
N ARG A 448 -18.50 16.20 -20.74
CA ARG A 448 -18.02 17.11 -21.81
C ARG A 448 -18.49 18.55 -21.62
N THR A 449 -19.73 18.73 -21.19
CA THR A 449 -20.31 20.04 -20.91
C THR A 449 -19.64 20.71 -19.71
N ALA A 450 -19.44 19.96 -18.62
CA ALA A 450 -18.76 20.45 -17.42
C ALA A 450 -17.30 20.82 -17.70
N LEU A 451 -16.59 20.02 -18.50
CA LEU A 451 -15.21 20.31 -18.93
C LEU A 451 -15.11 21.65 -19.66
N LYS A 452 -15.96 21.86 -20.68
CA LYS A 452 -15.99 23.12 -21.44
C LYS A 452 -16.37 24.31 -20.57
N ALA A 453 -17.37 24.15 -19.70
CA ALA A 453 -17.82 25.21 -18.80
C ALA A 453 -16.72 25.66 -17.84
N GLY A 454 -15.87 24.73 -17.39
CA GLY A 454 -14.75 25.03 -16.50
C GLY A 454 -13.46 25.49 -17.20
N GLY A 455 -13.39 25.41 -18.53
CA GLY A 455 -12.13 25.54 -19.27
C GLY A 455 -11.15 24.39 -18.96
N PHE A 456 -11.66 23.27 -18.47
CA PHE A 456 -10.86 22.13 -18.02
C PHE A 456 -10.37 21.26 -19.17
N ASP A 457 -10.81 21.51 -20.40
CA ASP A 457 -10.24 20.91 -21.61
C ASP A 457 -8.84 21.46 -21.94
N THR A 458 -8.50 22.65 -21.46
CA THR A 458 -7.16 23.25 -21.65
C THR A 458 -6.35 23.35 -20.36
N ARG A 459 -7.01 23.46 -19.20
CA ARG A 459 -6.41 23.48 -17.86
C ARG A 459 -7.06 22.41 -17.00
N THR A 460 -6.70 21.15 -17.25
CA THR A 460 -7.39 20.02 -16.63
C THR A 460 -6.91 19.80 -15.19
N PRO A 461 -7.81 19.63 -14.20
CA PRO A 461 -7.44 19.21 -12.85
C PRO A 461 -6.62 17.92 -12.89
N LEU A 462 -5.49 17.85 -12.18
CA LEU A 462 -4.51 16.76 -12.32
C LEU A 462 -5.10 15.36 -12.18
N TRP A 463 -5.96 15.13 -11.18
CA TRP A 463 -6.59 13.82 -10.98
C TRP A 463 -7.46 13.41 -12.18
N TYR A 464 -8.27 14.33 -12.70
CA TYR A 464 -9.07 14.07 -13.90
C TYR A 464 -8.17 13.82 -15.11
N TYR A 465 -7.09 14.60 -15.27
CA TYR A 465 -6.15 14.42 -16.36
C TYR A 465 -5.52 13.01 -16.36
N VAL A 466 -5.08 12.51 -15.20
CA VAL A 466 -4.50 11.16 -15.08
C VAL A 466 -5.48 10.08 -15.56
N LEU A 467 -6.77 10.21 -15.21
CA LEU A 467 -7.82 9.29 -15.66
C LEU A 467 -8.12 9.44 -17.16
N ALA A 468 -8.19 10.67 -17.66
CA ALA A 468 -8.40 10.96 -19.08
C ALA A 468 -7.22 10.45 -19.94
N GLU A 469 -5.99 10.56 -19.42
CA GLU A 469 -4.76 10.04 -20.03
C GLU A 469 -4.76 8.52 -20.10
N ALA A 470 -5.12 7.84 -19.00
CA ALA A 470 -5.28 6.39 -19.00
C ALA A 470 -6.29 5.92 -20.07
N ARG A 471 -7.46 6.58 -20.13
CA ARG A 471 -8.47 6.29 -21.16
C ARG A 471 -7.98 6.59 -22.58
N HIS A 472 -7.31 7.72 -22.78
CA HIS A 472 -6.87 8.13 -24.11
C HIS A 472 -5.74 7.26 -24.66
N VAL A 473 -4.71 6.96 -23.85
CA VAL A 473 -3.49 6.31 -24.30
C VAL A 473 -3.64 4.78 -24.33
N HIS A 474 -4.33 4.21 -23.35
CA HIS A 474 -4.41 2.75 -23.15
C HIS A 474 -5.83 2.22 -23.06
N ASN A 475 -6.83 3.00 -23.48
CA ASN A 475 -8.24 2.61 -23.32
C ASN A 475 -8.62 2.30 -21.86
N GLY A 476 -7.88 2.84 -20.89
CA GLY A 476 -8.09 2.62 -19.45
C GLY A 476 -7.55 1.30 -18.90
N GLU A 477 -6.73 0.57 -19.66
CA GLU A 477 -6.12 -0.68 -19.19
C GLU A 477 -4.98 -0.48 -18.19
N ARG A 478 -4.32 0.69 -18.23
CA ARG A 478 -3.23 1.13 -17.34
C ARG A 478 -3.14 2.66 -17.32
N LEU A 479 -2.38 3.21 -16.38
CA LEU A 479 -2.07 4.64 -16.30
C LEU A 479 -1.28 5.09 -17.54
N GLY A 480 -1.56 6.30 -18.02
CA GLY A 480 -0.73 6.93 -19.06
C GLY A 480 0.61 7.44 -18.52
N PRO A 481 1.44 8.09 -19.37
CA PRO A 481 2.80 8.47 -19.02
C PRO A 481 2.93 9.40 -17.79
N VAL A 482 2.07 10.42 -17.65
CA VAL A 482 2.10 11.34 -16.50
C VAL A 482 1.70 10.61 -15.23
N GLY A 483 0.57 9.88 -15.27
CA GLY A 483 0.10 9.09 -14.13
C GLY A 483 1.14 8.04 -13.68
N SER A 484 1.72 7.33 -14.64
CA SER A 484 2.77 6.34 -14.41
C SER A 484 4.02 6.94 -13.79
N THR A 485 4.49 8.09 -14.28
CA THR A 485 5.66 8.78 -13.73
C THR A 485 5.43 9.18 -12.27
N LEU A 486 4.29 9.83 -11.97
CA LEU A 486 3.96 10.23 -10.59
C LEU A 486 3.94 9.05 -9.63
N VAL A 487 3.25 7.97 -10.00
CA VAL A 487 3.05 6.82 -9.13
C VAL A 487 4.34 6.01 -8.98
N ALA A 488 5.07 5.77 -10.07
CA ALA A 488 6.30 4.98 -10.04
C ALA A 488 7.46 5.70 -9.34
N GLU A 489 7.64 7.00 -9.57
CA GLU A 489 8.68 7.80 -8.89
C GLU A 489 8.54 7.70 -7.37
N VAL A 490 7.34 7.95 -6.85
CA VAL A 490 7.13 7.92 -5.41
C VAL A 490 7.26 6.50 -4.87
N LEU A 491 6.50 5.52 -5.39
CA LEU A 491 6.54 4.15 -4.84
C LEU A 491 7.95 3.54 -4.91
N LEU A 492 8.68 3.68 -6.02
CA LEU A 492 10.05 3.16 -6.13
C LEU A 492 11.02 3.91 -5.22
N GLY A 493 10.82 5.21 -4.99
CA GLY A 493 11.57 5.96 -4.00
C GLY A 493 11.33 5.46 -2.57
N LEU A 494 10.08 5.20 -2.20
CA LEU A 494 9.73 4.64 -0.89
C LEU A 494 10.28 3.22 -0.70
N VAL A 495 10.35 2.40 -1.77
CA VAL A 495 11.06 1.11 -1.73
C VAL A 495 12.55 1.31 -1.47
N ARG A 496 13.22 2.26 -2.15
CA ARG A 496 14.65 2.55 -1.94
C ARG A 496 14.97 3.04 -0.54
N ARG A 497 14.05 3.82 0.04
CA ARG A 497 14.18 4.38 1.39
C ARG A 497 13.97 3.31 2.48
N SER A 498 13.20 2.27 2.18
CA SER A 498 12.94 1.19 3.14
C SER A 498 14.23 0.50 3.61
N PRO A 499 14.36 0.15 4.91
CA PRO A 499 15.43 -0.72 5.36
C PRO A 499 15.47 -2.01 4.52
N ASP A 500 16.67 -2.56 4.26
CA ASP A 500 16.83 -3.83 3.52
C ASP A 500 16.12 -3.89 2.16
N SER A 501 15.98 -2.72 1.51
CA SER A 501 15.36 -2.54 0.21
C SER A 501 15.85 -3.54 -0.84
N ILE A 502 14.92 -4.18 -1.55
CA ILE A 502 15.23 -5.05 -2.69
C ILE A 502 15.93 -4.31 -3.83
N LEU A 503 15.74 -2.98 -3.94
CA LEU A 503 16.38 -2.15 -4.97
C LEU A 503 17.79 -1.71 -4.57
N ALA A 504 18.10 -1.70 -3.26
CA ALA A 504 19.46 -1.46 -2.77
C ALA A 504 20.33 -2.72 -2.81
N GLN A 505 19.72 -3.92 -2.73
CA GLN A 505 20.43 -5.19 -2.73
C GLN A 505 20.73 -5.70 -4.15
N PRO A 506 22.00 -5.82 -4.57
CA PRO A 506 22.33 -6.33 -5.90
C PRO A 506 21.96 -7.80 -6.04
N GLY A 507 21.34 -8.13 -7.17
CA GLY A 507 20.97 -9.51 -7.47
C GLY A 507 19.93 -10.08 -6.51
N TRP A 508 19.23 -9.24 -5.73
CA TRP A 508 18.10 -9.70 -4.95
C TRP A 508 17.06 -10.31 -5.88
N SER A 509 16.56 -11.47 -5.48
CA SER A 509 15.50 -12.21 -6.17
C SER A 509 14.56 -12.77 -5.12
N PRO A 510 13.26 -12.93 -5.43
CA PRO A 510 12.33 -13.55 -4.50
C PRO A 510 12.81 -14.96 -4.12
N SER A 511 12.89 -15.20 -2.82
CA SER A 511 13.29 -16.49 -2.23
C SER A 511 12.10 -17.32 -1.77
N LEU A 512 10.93 -16.69 -1.61
CA LEU A 512 9.72 -17.39 -1.26
C LEU A 512 9.19 -18.18 -2.47
N PRO A 513 8.49 -19.29 -2.21
CA PRO A 513 7.92 -20.09 -3.26
C PRO A 513 6.91 -19.28 -4.08
N SER A 514 6.89 -19.55 -5.38
CA SER A 514 6.00 -18.89 -6.31
C SER A 514 5.62 -19.82 -7.45
N ALA A 515 4.51 -19.51 -8.12
CA ALA A 515 4.06 -20.25 -9.28
C ALA A 515 5.05 -20.16 -10.47
N GLN A 516 5.78 -19.05 -10.58
CA GLN A 516 6.73 -18.78 -11.65
C GLN A 516 8.11 -18.49 -11.07
N THR A 517 9.13 -19.23 -11.52
CA THR A 517 10.51 -19.05 -11.04
C THR A 517 11.00 -17.62 -11.27
N GLY A 518 11.59 -17.02 -10.24
CA GLY A 518 12.12 -15.65 -10.28
C GLY A 518 11.06 -14.55 -10.17
N LYS A 519 9.79 -14.92 -9.97
CA LYS A 519 8.71 -13.99 -9.63
C LYS A 519 8.18 -14.27 -8.23
N PHE A 520 7.43 -13.31 -7.71
CA PHE A 520 6.59 -13.46 -6.53
C PHE A 520 5.49 -12.40 -6.62
N GLU A 521 4.27 -12.85 -6.89
CA GLU A 521 3.08 -12.02 -7.13
C GLU A 521 2.15 -12.04 -5.91
N LEU A 522 1.15 -11.15 -5.85
CA LEU A 522 0.20 -11.09 -4.74
C LEU A 522 -0.49 -12.45 -4.51
N ALA A 523 -0.77 -13.20 -5.57
CA ALA A 523 -1.32 -14.55 -5.47
C ALA A 523 -0.38 -15.52 -4.72
N ASP A 524 0.93 -15.39 -4.86
CA ASP A 524 1.91 -16.23 -4.14
C ASP A 524 1.94 -15.88 -2.64
N LEU A 525 1.77 -14.60 -2.29
CA LEU A 525 1.61 -14.19 -0.90
C LEU A 525 0.35 -14.81 -0.27
N LEU A 526 -0.76 -14.82 -0.99
CA LEU A 526 -2.02 -15.43 -0.53
C LEU A 526 -1.91 -16.96 -0.40
N ARG A 527 -1.12 -17.62 -1.25
CA ARG A 527 -0.80 -19.06 -1.10
C ARG A 527 0.08 -19.32 0.11
N LEU A 528 1.10 -18.49 0.35
CA LEU A 528 1.93 -18.58 1.55
C LEU A 528 1.09 -18.40 2.83
N ALA A 529 0.12 -17.49 2.79
CA ALA A 529 -0.84 -17.27 3.87
C ALA A 529 -1.84 -18.43 4.05
N GLY A 530 -1.96 -19.33 3.07
CA GLY A 530 -2.91 -20.44 3.08
C GLY A 530 -4.37 -20.01 2.84
N VAL A 531 -4.61 -18.82 2.28
CA VAL A 531 -5.96 -18.32 1.93
C VAL A 531 -6.29 -18.46 0.45
N LEU A 532 -5.29 -18.76 -0.39
CA LEU A 532 -5.46 -19.16 -1.78
C LEU A 532 -4.92 -20.59 -1.97
N PRO A 533 -5.66 -21.50 -2.62
CA PRO A 533 -5.18 -22.87 -2.86
C PRO A 533 -3.87 -22.92 -3.64
N GLY A 534 -3.07 -23.94 -3.33
CA GLY A 534 -1.72 -24.15 -3.87
C GLY A 534 -0.71 -24.27 -2.74
N THR A 535 0.02 -25.39 -2.68
CA THR A 535 1.01 -25.62 -1.63
C THR A 535 2.37 -25.09 -2.04
N SER A 536 2.92 -24.17 -1.24
CA SER A 536 4.27 -23.73 -1.47
C SER A 536 4.92 -23.28 -0.16
N LYS A 537 5.62 -24.21 0.51
CA LYS A 537 6.41 -23.92 1.72
C LYS A 537 7.78 -23.37 1.35
N PRO A 538 8.29 -22.34 2.05
CA PRO A 538 9.64 -21.83 1.84
C PRO A 538 10.69 -22.93 1.88
N GLN A 539 11.68 -22.86 1.00
CA GLN A 539 12.80 -23.79 1.02
C GLN A 539 13.72 -23.43 2.19
N THR A 540 13.85 -24.34 3.15
CA THR A 540 14.75 -24.18 4.28
C THR A 540 15.71 -25.36 4.42
N HIS A 541 16.81 -25.14 5.13
CA HIS A 541 17.76 -26.17 5.52
C HIS A 541 18.11 -26.03 6.99
N THR A 542 17.87 -27.09 7.76
CA THR A 542 18.35 -27.20 9.13
C THR A 542 19.80 -27.66 9.11
N VAL A 543 20.70 -26.81 9.58
CA VAL A 543 22.15 -27.04 9.62
C VAL A 543 22.46 -28.32 10.39
N GLN A 544 23.25 -29.20 9.76
CA GLN A 544 23.70 -30.47 10.28
C GLN A 544 25.19 -30.40 10.69
N PRO A 545 25.69 -31.33 11.52
CA PRO A 545 27.11 -31.40 11.85
C PRO A 545 27.98 -31.51 10.59
N GLY A 546 28.95 -30.61 10.45
CA GLY A 546 29.89 -30.58 9.31
C GLY A 546 29.43 -29.74 8.11
N ASP A 547 28.25 -29.14 8.16
CA ASP A 547 27.78 -28.24 7.11
C ASP A 547 28.66 -26.97 7.01
N THR A 548 28.80 -26.48 5.78
CA THR A 548 29.29 -25.14 5.45
C THR A 548 28.30 -24.48 4.49
N LEU A 549 28.28 -23.15 4.39
CA LEU A 549 27.37 -22.48 3.45
C LEU A 549 27.61 -22.90 1.99
N SER A 550 28.87 -23.10 1.59
CA SER A 550 29.24 -23.60 0.26
C SER A 550 28.86 -25.06 0.05
N GLY A 551 29.03 -25.92 1.06
CA GLY A 551 28.56 -27.31 1.03
C GLY A 551 27.03 -27.41 0.88
N ILE A 552 26.29 -26.59 1.63
CA ILE A 552 24.83 -26.49 1.51
C ILE A 552 24.44 -25.99 0.11
N ALA A 553 25.11 -24.94 -0.40
CA ALA A 553 24.86 -24.41 -1.74
C ALA A 553 25.11 -25.47 -2.83
N ALA A 554 26.22 -26.20 -2.76
CA ALA A 554 26.51 -27.31 -3.67
C ALA A 554 25.42 -28.40 -3.62
N ALA A 555 25.02 -28.82 -2.41
CA ALA A 555 24.05 -29.89 -2.22
C ALA A 555 22.62 -29.50 -2.60
N LYS A 556 22.19 -28.27 -2.29
CA LYS A 556 20.80 -27.82 -2.44
C LYS A 556 20.55 -27.03 -3.71
N LEU A 557 21.53 -26.23 -4.14
CA LEU A 557 21.44 -25.33 -5.29
C LEU A 557 22.19 -25.86 -6.51
N GLY A 558 23.04 -26.87 -6.35
CA GLY A 558 23.87 -27.44 -7.41
C GLY A 558 25.13 -26.62 -7.73
N ASP A 559 25.42 -25.57 -6.96
CA ASP A 559 26.56 -24.68 -7.19
C ASP A 559 27.06 -24.11 -5.84
N ALA A 560 28.31 -24.42 -5.51
CA ALA A 560 28.95 -23.99 -4.27
C ALA A 560 29.19 -22.47 -4.22
N GLU A 561 29.38 -21.81 -5.36
CA GLU A 561 29.65 -20.37 -5.46
C GLU A 561 28.44 -19.53 -5.07
N ARG A 562 27.25 -20.13 -4.98
CA ARG A 562 26.01 -19.47 -4.60
C ARG A 562 25.81 -19.33 -3.08
N TRP A 563 26.79 -19.72 -2.27
CA TRP A 563 26.75 -19.53 -0.82
C TRP A 563 26.49 -18.07 -0.37
N PRO A 564 26.94 -17.01 -1.06
CA PRO A 564 26.64 -15.63 -0.68
C PRO A 564 25.14 -15.31 -0.73
N GLN A 565 24.37 -16.01 -1.57
CA GLN A 565 22.91 -15.88 -1.63
C GLN A 565 22.27 -16.43 -0.34
N ILE A 566 22.75 -17.58 0.14
CA ILE A 566 22.30 -18.15 1.43
C ILE A 566 22.68 -17.20 2.57
N TYR A 567 23.90 -16.66 2.58
CA TYR A 567 24.32 -15.70 3.60
C TYR A 567 23.43 -14.45 3.58
N ALA A 568 23.21 -13.84 2.42
CA ALA A 568 22.40 -12.62 2.29
C ALA A 568 20.95 -12.83 2.77
N LEU A 569 20.35 -13.98 2.47
CA LEU A 569 19.00 -14.32 2.95
C LEU A 569 18.94 -14.53 4.46
N ASN A 570 20.06 -14.82 5.12
CA ASN A 570 20.11 -15.21 6.53
C ASN A 570 21.03 -14.32 7.38
N GLN A 571 21.37 -13.11 6.90
CA GLN A 571 22.38 -12.24 7.52
C GLN A 571 22.06 -11.90 8.99
N ALA A 572 20.78 -11.78 9.35
CA ALA A 572 20.34 -11.56 10.73
C ALA A 572 20.66 -12.75 11.66
N LEU A 573 20.79 -13.96 11.11
CA LEU A 573 21.09 -15.19 11.85
C LEU A 573 22.58 -15.56 11.78
N ILE A 574 23.29 -15.11 10.73
CA ILE A 574 24.68 -15.46 10.48
C ILE A 574 25.56 -14.22 10.60
N ARG A 575 26.26 -14.08 11.74
CA ARG A 575 27.22 -12.99 11.96
C ARG A 575 28.52 -13.17 11.16
N ASP A 576 28.98 -14.42 11.04
CA ASP A 576 30.19 -14.83 10.35
C ASP A 576 29.81 -15.98 9.40
N PRO A 577 29.97 -15.84 8.06
CA PRO A 577 29.57 -16.88 7.11
C PRO A 577 30.32 -18.20 7.28
N ASP A 578 31.49 -18.19 7.92
CA ASP A 578 32.25 -19.40 8.22
C ASP A 578 31.78 -20.08 9.51
N ARG A 579 30.77 -19.54 10.19
CA ARG A 579 30.22 -20.05 11.46
C ARG A 579 28.71 -20.17 11.44
N ILE A 580 28.25 -21.38 11.13
CA ILE A 580 26.83 -21.79 11.27
C ILE A 580 26.70 -22.81 12.41
N THR A 581 25.54 -22.81 13.07
CA THR A 581 25.30 -23.66 14.26
C THR A 581 24.39 -24.83 13.93
N VAL A 582 24.69 -26.04 14.41
CA VAL A 582 23.81 -27.20 14.24
C VAL A 582 22.42 -26.91 14.78
N GLY A 583 21.38 -27.27 14.02
CA GLY A 583 19.98 -26.97 14.34
C GLY A 583 19.49 -25.59 13.88
N GLN A 584 20.40 -24.70 13.45
CA GLN A 584 20.03 -23.42 12.85
C GLN A 584 19.26 -23.67 11.55
N VAL A 585 18.12 -22.99 11.36
CA VAL A 585 17.33 -23.10 10.13
C VAL A 585 17.68 -21.95 9.20
N LEU A 586 18.11 -22.28 7.98
CA LEU A 586 18.52 -21.32 6.95
C LEU A 586 17.51 -21.30 5.82
N LEU A 587 17.06 -20.11 5.43
CA LEU A 587 16.30 -19.91 4.21
C LEU A 587 17.21 -20.13 2.99
N LEU A 588 16.72 -20.86 1.99
CA LEU A 588 17.46 -21.13 0.77
C LEU A 588 16.93 -20.28 -0.39
N PRO A 589 17.80 -19.80 -1.29
CA PRO A 589 17.36 -19.19 -2.54
C PRO A 589 16.76 -20.27 -3.47
N PRO A 590 16.05 -19.87 -4.53
CA PRO A 590 15.51 -20.82 -5.51
C PRO A 590 16.63 -21.68 -6.11
N LYS A 591 16.34 -22.96 -6.37
CA LYS A 591 17.32 -23.88 -6.97
C LYS A 591 17.81 -23.40 -8.33
N GLN A 592 16.93 -22.87 -9.18
CA GLN A 592 17.36 -22.20 -10.40
C GLN A 592 17.94 -20.83 -10.04
N PRO A 593 19.14 -20.48 -10.53
CA PRO A 593 19.75 -19.19 -10.23
C PRO A 593 18.92 -18.05 -10.84
N VAL A 594 18.61 -17.06 -10.01
CA VAL A 594 17.93 -15.82 -10.41
C VAL A 594 18.80 -14.66 -9.94
N GLY A 595 19.18 -13.77 -10.85
CA GLY A 595 20.04 -12.61 -10.55
C GLY A 595 21.52 -12.93 -10.29
N ASP A 596 22.28 -11.86 -10.04
CA ASP A 596 23.72 -11.94 -9.76
C ASP A 596 24.00 -12.46 -8.34
N ILE A 597 25.17 -13.06 -8.13
CA ILE A 597 25.64 -13.44 -6.80
C ILE A 597 25.98 -12.15 -6.02
N PRO A 598 25.45 -11.95 -4.78
CA PRO A 598 25.75 -10.79 -3.97
C PRO A 598 27.26 -10.61 -3.75
N ARG A 599 27.75 -9.38 -3.97
CA ARG A 599 29.16 -9.04 -3.68
C ARG A 599 29.32 -8.79 -2.20
N LEU A 600 30.35 -9.39 -1.60
CA LEU A 600 30.63 -9.28 -0.17
C LEU A 600 31.98 -8.57 0.07
N HIS A 601 32.08 -7.88 1.20
CA HIS A 601 33.32 -7.31 1.71
C HIS A 601 33.54 -7.71 3.17
N THR A 602 34.64 -8.41 3.43
CA THR A 602 35.10 -8.67 4.79
C THR A 602 35.84 -7.44 5.32
N VAL A 603 35.29 -6.84 6.35
CA VAL A 603 35.84 -5.65 7.01
C VAL A 603 37.26 -5.93 7.50
N LYS A 604 38.19 -5.05 7.15
CA LYS A 604 39.59 -5.09 7.56
C LYS A 604 39.85 -4.07 8.66
N ARG A 605 40.94 -4.26 9.40
CA ARG A 605 41.38 -3.30 10.42
C ARG A 605 41.64 -1.94 9.75
N GLY A 606 40.93 -0.90 10.21
CA GLY A 606 41.05 0.46 9.69
C GLY A 606 40.01 0.82 8.62
N ASP A 607 39.16 -0.12 8.20
CA ASP A 607 38.05 0.19 7.30
C ASP A 607 37.05 1.16 7.94
N THR A 608 36.47 2.01 7.11
CA THR A 608 35.24 2.77 7.39
C THR A 608 34.27 2.55 6.24
N LEU A 609 32.95 2.72 6.47
CA LEU A 609 31.97 2.57 5.39
C LEU A 609 32.26 3.53 4.21
N THR A 610 32.71 4.75 4.50
CA THR A 610 33.13 5.73 3.48
C THR A 610 34.33 5.26 2.68
N ALA A 611 35.36 4.70 3.33
CA ALA A 611 36.54 4.18 2.62
C ALA A 611 36.19 2.94 1.77
N ILE A 612 35.32 2.06 2.29
CA ILE A 612 34.81 0.90 1.54
C ILE A 612 34.02 1.39 0.33
N ALA A 613 33.10 2.35 0.50
CA ALA A 613 32.31 2.91 -0.59
C ALA A 613 33.19 3.56 -1.66
N ALA A 614 34.18 4.37 -1.28
CA ALA A 614 35.13 4.95 -2.23
C ALA A 614 35.88 3.87 -3.02
N ALA A 615 36.35 2.81 -2.35
CA ALA A 615 37.14 1.76 -2.97
C ALA A 615 36.32 0.77 -3.82
N LYS A 616 35.05 0.51 -3.44
CA LYS A 616 34.21 -0.55 -4.05
C LYS A 616 33.12 -0.02 -4.96
N LEU A 617 32.68 1.21 -4.74
CA LEU A 617 31.56 1.86 -5.42
C LEU A 617 31.99 3.13 -6.18
N GLY A 618 33.29 3.46 -6.16
CA GLY A 618 33.86 4.64 -6.81
C GLY A 618 33.52 5.98 -6.15
N ASN A 619 32.69 6.00 -5.09
CA ASN A 619 32.26 7.23 -4.43
C ASN A 619 32.04 6.99 -2.92
N GLY A 620 32.81 7.70 -2.08
CA GLY A 620 32.71 7.60 -0.62
C GLY A 620 31.35 8.05 -0.06
N ASN A 621 30.62 8.92 -0.77
CA ASN A 621 29.29 9.38 -0.36
C ASN A 621 28.21 8.30 -0.46
N ARG A 622 28.51 7.16 -1.09
CA ARG A 622 27.62 5.99 -1.20
C ARG A 622 27.67 5.07 0.02
N TRP A 623 28.36 5.46 1.09
CA TRP A 623 28.39 4.72 2.34
C TRP A 623 27.00 4.46 2.96
N PRO A 624 25.98 5.35 2.85
CA PRO A 624 24.65 5.08 3.39
C PRO A 624 23.98 3.87 2.75
N GLU A 625 24.26 3.59 1.47
CA GLU A 625 23.76 2.40 0.77
C GLU A 625 24.31 1.12 1.41
N ILE A 626 25.61 1.09 1.74
CA ILE A 626 26.23 -0.04 2.43
C ILE A 626 25.60 -0.20 3.82
N PHE A 627 25.41 0.90 4.55
CA PHE A 627 24.81 0.85 5.89
C PHE A 627 23.37 0.31 5.84
N ALA A 628 22.53 0.86 4.95
CA ALA A 628 21.14 0.47 4.80
C ALA A 628 20.99 -1.02 4.41
N LEU A 629 21.87 -1.52 3.53
CA LEU A 629 21.86 -2.89 3.07
C LEU A 629 22.27 -3.91 4.15
N ASN A 630 23.01 -3.47 5.17
CA ASN A 630 23.50 -4.31 6.25
C ASN A 630 22.86 -3.98 7.60
N SER A 631 21.70 -3.31 7.60
CA SER A 631 20.98 -2.90 8.81
C SER A 631 20.62 -4.06 9.75
N ALA A 632 20.52 -5.28 9.20
CA ALA A 632 20.32 -6.51 9.97
C ALA A 632 21.46 -6.80 10.97
N ILE A 633 22.67 -6.31 10.71
CA ILE A 633 23.86 -6.52 11.55
C ILE A 633 24.57 -5.21 11.93
N LEU A 634 24.18 -4.07 11.36
CA LEU A 634 24.72 -2.75 11.64
C LEU A 634 23.64 -1.83 12.22
N THR A 635 23.84 -1.43 13.47
CA THR A 635 22.98 -0.42 14.14
C THR A 635 23.60 0.97 14.18
N ASN A 636 24.90 1.08 13.91
CA ASN A 636 25.62 2.35 13.87
C ASN A 636 26.63 2.35 12.70
N PRO A 637 26.60 3.34 11.80
CA PRO A 637 27.45 3.37 10.62
C PRO A 637 28.95 3.54 10.94
N GLY A 638 29.27 4.09 12.11
CA GLY A 638 30.65 4.22 12.61
C GLY A 638 31.18 2.98 13.34
N ARG A 639 30.37 1.91 13.47
CA ARG A 639 30.76 0.69 14.21
C ARG A 639 30.74 -0.53 13.28
N ILE A 640 31.86 -0.74 12.59
CA ILE A 640 32.16 -1.98 11.87
C ILE A 640 33.38 -2.67 12.51
N ILE A 641 33.37 -4.00 12.55
CA ILE A 641 34.39 -4.80 13.26
C ILE A 641 35.19 -5.63 12.25
N PRO A 642 36.53 -5.74 12.37
CA PRO A 642 37.31 -6.61 11.50
C PRO A 642 36.78 -8.06 11.48
N GLY A 643 36.70 -8.65 10.29
CA GLY A 643 36.11 -9.96 10.06
C GLY A 643 34.61 -9.95 9.80
N GLN A 644 33.91 -8.86 10.12
CA GLN A 644 32.49 -8.71 9.78
C GLN A 644 32.31 -8.69 8.26
N VAL A 645 31.31 -9.40 7.75
CA VAL A 645 31.04 -9.50 6.31
C VAL A 645 29.87 -8.61 5.95
N LEU A 646 30.10 -7.70 4.99
CA LEU A 646 29.12 -6.73 4.52
C LEU A 646 28.70 -7.08 3.09
N ILE A 647 27.40 -7.02 2.81
CA ILE A 647 26.86 -7.04 1.46
C ILE A 647 27.09 -5.66 0.84
N LEU A 648 27.63 -5.63 -0.38
CA LEU A 648 27.88 -4.39 -1.11
C LEU A 648 26.75 -4.11 -2.10
N PRO A 649 26.36 -2.83 -2.30
CA PRO A 649 25.43 -2.41 -3.35
C PRO A 649 26.05 -2.52 -4.76
N LYS A 650 25.26 -2.24 -5.81
CA LYS A 650 25.72 -2.28 -7.21
C LYS A 650 26.79 -1.22 -7.41
N SER A 651 27.81 -1.51 -8.21
CA SER A 651 28.98 -0.62 -8.39
C SER A 651 28.58 0.60 -9.20
#